data_AF-A0A2N9JJP1-F1
#
_entry.id   AF-A0A2N9JJP1-F1
#
_cell.length_a   1.000
_cell.length_b   1.000
_cell.length_c   1.000
_cell.angle_alpha   90.00
_cell.angle_beta   90.00
_cell.angle_gamma   90.00
#
_symmetry.space_group_name_H-M   'P 1'
#
loop_
_entity.id
_entity.type
_entity.pdbx_description
1 polymer ?
#
loop_
_entity_poly.entity_id
_entity_poly.type
_entity_poly.pdbx_seq_one_letter_code
_entity_poly.pdbx_strand_id
1 'polypeptide(L)'
;MSIHVRVAVAVSCLALTFSCVNASSAVADPTPTPTPRVDSAVIDEAEAIRQARASGTPVVATALTDEWTLVTADPSTGRLVADISASVVRVPDGKSGWRTPSTTLTRGVDGVLRPEAVAAQIAVSGGGTGPLLSVGDGSASVTFGWPTALPTPTVDGASATYAEVFPGVDLVVRADVEGAETYLVVKTAAAGKNPKVRAAEFSVAASSGLSMKQTADGGRVLLDGAGAERLIVPQARMWDSSGQSAGLVGADRVVEGAKARSRTVGLQTVPGKLIATADASFLDDPSTVYPVIIDPSASMTRSYVVRVSEDFRQVNDMSKDGKVGYNGWTYDPDYGYYKARMFYQFRWPLTTGGAQAVKAGSQITSAVFKYRQLHSPQYDCNDNDFGPSVRVKLYNTINADTTWPGPGSHVHSPVSDDFAVGSQSQGCPAQWQSWTITSMMKAERDNSSYNTRTTATIGIYSSDESDKNGWRHYDNDPGPSLTLEYLPAVADPTLTIPGSLAGPPWVSTASSLTLNAGVSLRSGISCGGASCLKGRVTVKGPGGAVLSGFPTAWVSTTASTLSLPTPVSGLKDGNAYTVIVEAEESLTGSTTSKSFSFWSDQTPGAAPTELAVALAGGTWLSSGSVDTGTPHLHATVALPTGPQDAQPICPETTQCLTASFTVVDVATSAVVWQATSGPVTPGSTVDIQIPEASKLVDNHSYRLDVSTKKSTNNLTSAVSSMTFDVKIRPGATTLAAPSASAMPITITMTNASSVAKYVWEATCFNGPTGSGETLTSTAQVTVPGCVTSVTIRVKAVSPSGLDGPWSANAVVTLI
;
A
#
# COMPACT_ATOMS: atom_id res chain seq x y z
N MET A 1 -11.51 78.55 -9.69
CA MET A 1 -12.34 77.91 -8.64
C MET A 1 -11.41 77.10 -7.74
N SER A 2 -11.74 76.91 -6.45
CA SER A 2 -10.90 76.36 -5.36
C SER A 2 -10.13 75.05 -5.70
N ILE A 3 -8.89 74.73 -5.27
CA ILE A 3 -8.17 74.84 -3.95
C ILE A 3 -8.70 73.79 -2.94
N HIS A 4 -7.94 72.89 -2.29
CA HIS A 4 -6.48 72.55 -2.22
C HIS A 4 -6.20 71.14 -2.85
N VAL A 5 -5.01 70.49 -2.98
CA VAL A 5 -3.58 70.59 -2.52
C VAL A 5 -3.17 69.94 -1.16
N ARG A 6 -2.44 68.80 -1.20
CA ARG A 6 -1.08 68.51 -0.58
C ARG A 6 -0.66 67.02 -0.81
N VAL A 7 0.53 66.71 -1.39
CA VAL A 7 1.88 66.40 -0.78
C VAL A 7 1.93 64.99 -0.12
N ALA A 8 2.96 64.12 -0.23
CA ALA A 8 4.41 64.18 -0.62
C ALA A 8 4.79 63.11 -1.70
N VAL A 9 5.93 63.08 -2.42
CA VAL A 9 7.29 63.70 -2.41
C VAL A 9 8.44 62.90 -1.72
N ALA A 10 9.24 62.19 -2.53
CA ALA A 10 10.72 61.93 -2.46
C ALA A 10 11.13 61.07 -3.71
N VAL A 11 12.19 61.26 -4.52
CA VAL A 11 13.59 61.74 -4.38
C VAL A 11 14.50 60.68 -3.69
N SER A 12 15.62 60.17 -4.22
CA SER A 12 16.57 60.48 -5.33
C SER A 12 16.93 59.18 -6.11
N CYS A 13 17.51 59.10 -7.34
CA CYS A 13 18.55 59.85 -8.07
C CYS A 13 20.02 59.56 -7.66
N LEU A 14 20.77 58.75 -8.44
CA LEU A 14 22.18 59.03 -8.81
C LEU A 14 22.76 58.16 -9.96
N ALA A 15 23.65 58.79 -10.75
CA ALA A 15 24.79 58.29 -11.54
C ALA A 15 24.68 57.03 -12.44
N LEU A 16 24.99 57.22 -13.74
CA LEU A 16 25.56 56.18 -14.61
C LEU A 16 27.07 56.09 -14.42
N THR A 17 27.65 54.89 -14.62
CA THR A 17 28.99 54.72 -15.19
C THR A 17 28.96 53.67 -16.31
N PHE A 18 29.76 53.89 -17.36
CA PHE A 18 29.75 53.12 -18.60
C PHE A 18 30.68 51.89 -18.53
N SER A 19 30.30 50.79 -19.19
CA SER A 19 31.24 49.84 -19.80
C SER A 19 30.50 48.98 -20.83
N CYS A 20 31.05 48.87 -22.05
CA CYS A 20 30.42 48.17 -23.16
C CYS A 20 30.92 46.72 -23.28
N VAL A 21 30.01 45.78 -23.55
CA VAL A 21 30.34 44.49 -24.18
C VAL A 21 29.29 44.22 -25.26
N ASN A 22 29.73 43.78 -26.44
CA ASN A 22 28.82 43.48 -27.55
C ASN A 22 28.03 42.19 -27.27
N ALA A 23 26.71 42.23 -27.43
CA ALA A 23 25.87 41.06 -27.56
C ALA A 23 25.36 40.95 -29.00
N SER A 24 25.78 39.91 -29.73
CA SER A 24 25.25 39.63 -31.07
C SER A 24 23.75 39.31 -30.98
N SER A 25 22.97 39.90 -31.88
CA SER A 25 21.53 39.60 -31.99
C SER A 25 21.32 38.19 -32.57
N ALA A 26 21.27 37.19 -31.69
CA ALA A 26 20.80 35.87 -32.06
C ALA A 26 19.28 35.95 -32.32
N VAL A 27 18.88 35.77 -33.58
CA VAL A 27 17.46 35.59 -33.92
C VAL A 27 17.04 34.22 -33.39
N ALA A 28 16.19 34.21 -32.37
CA ALA A 28 15.56 32.99 -31.89
C ALA A 28 14.49 32.55 -32.89
N ASP A 29 14.70 31.39 -33.51
CA ASP A 29 13.71 30.74 -34.38
C ASP A 29 12.49 30.31 -33.54
N PRO A 30 11.24 30.41 -34.05
CA PRO A 30 10.07 30.27 -33.22
C PRO A 30 9.81 28.80 -32.84
N THR A 31 10.10 28.45 -31.58
CA THR A 31 9.66 27.18 -30.99
C THR A 31 8.16 26.99 -31.23
N PRO A 32 7.72 25.84 -31.78
CA PRO A 32 6.29 25.58 -31.97
C PRO A 32 5.61 25.54 -30.58
N THR A 33 4.85 26.59 -30.29
CA THR A 33 4.11 26.70 -29.03
C THR A 33 3.05 25.59 -28.99
N PRO A 34 2.97 24.79 -27.92
CA PRO A 34 1.92 23.77 -27.81
C PRO A 34 0.56 24.46 -27.87
N THR A 35 -0.23 24.15 -28.91
CA THR A 35 -1.60 24.64 -29.03
C THR A 35 -2.38 24.24 -27.78
N PRO A 36 -3.03 25.16 -27.06
CA PRO A 36 -3.80 24.81 -25.87
C PRO A 36 -4.85 23.75 -26.21
N ARG A 37 -4.85 22.66 -25.42
CA ARG A 37 -5.84 21.60 -25.55
C ARG A 37 -7.23 22.22 -25.38
N VAL A 38 -8.09 22.05 -26.38
CA VAL A 38 -9.52 22.32 -26.20
C VAL A 38 -10.05 21.20 -25.32
N ASP A 39 -10.33 21.49 -24.06
CA ASP A 39 -10.85 20.51 -23.10
C ASP A 39 -12.26 20.07 -23.48
N SER A 40 -12.34 19.10 -24.38
CA SER A 40 -13.43 18.13 -24.38
C SER A 40 -13.46 17.50 -22.99
N ALA A 41 -14.60 17.64 -22.29
CA ALA A 41 -14.72 17.24 -20.89
C ALA A 41 -14.24 15.79 -20.69
N VAL A 42 -13.45 15.58 -19.64
CA VAL A 42 -12.92 14.27 -19.28
C VAL A 42 -14.06 13.46 -18.67
N ILE A 43 -14.62 12.54 -19.47
CA ILE A 43 -15.78 11.72 -19.10
C ILE A 43 -15.29 10.52 -18.29
N ASP A 44 -15.64 10.48 -17.01
CA ASP A 44 -15.31 9.37 -16.12
C ASP A 44 -16.30 8.19 -16.21
N GLU A 45 -16.07 7.18 -15.38
CA GLU A 45 -16.91 5.98 -15.29
C GLU A 45 -18.39 6.29 -15.07
N ALA A 46 -18.69 7.20 -14.13
CA ALA A 46 -20.06 7.50 -13.74
C ALA A 46 -20.74 8.45 -14.74
N GLU A 47 -19.99 9.41 -15.29
CA GLU A 47 -20.52 10.33 -16.29
C GLU A 47 -20.81 9.61 -17.62
N ALA A 48 -19.94 8.67 -18.05
CA ALA A 48 -20.21 7.85 -19.24
C ALA A 48 -21.51 7.04 -19.07
N ILE A 49 -21.70 6.39 -17.91
CA ILE A 49 -22.91 5.60 -17.63
C ILE A 49 -24.15 6.50 -17.49
N ARG A 50 -24.02 7.68 -16.87
CA ARG A 50 -25.11 8.68 -16.77
C ARG A 50 -25.56 9.12 -18.16
N GLN A 51 -24.61 9.48 -19.04
CA GLN A 51 -24.90 9.94 -20.39
C GLN A 51 -25.47 8.81 -21.25
N ALA A 52 -24.89 7.60 -21.22
CA ALA A 52 -25.40 6.47 -21.98
C ALA A 52 -26.84 6.09 -21.59
N ARG A 53 -27.14 6.03 -20.29
CA ARG A 53 -28.51 5.80 -19.80
C ARG A 53 -29.48 6.93 -20.17
N ALA A 54 -29.00 8.18 -20.31
CA ALA A 54 -29.83 9.33 -20.67
C ALA A 54 -30.05 9.47 -22.19
N SER A 55 -29.09 9.08 -23.03
CA SER A 55 -29.20 9.12 -24.49
C SER A 55 -29.79 7.84 -25.10
N GLY A 56 -29.71 6.71 -24.40
CA GLY A 56 -30.02 5.39 -24.94
C GLY A 56 -28.93 4.85 -25.89
N THR A 57 -27.76 5.49 -25.96
CA THR A 57 -26.64 5.13 -26.85
C THR A 57 -25.38 4.80 -26.04
N PRO A 58 -24.45 3.97 -26.55
CA PRO A 58 -23.15 3.81 -25.90
C PRO A 58 -22.37 5.13 -25.83
N VAL A 59 -21.64 5.35 -24.73
CA VAL A 59 -20.82 6.57 -24.50
C VAL A 59 -19.42 6.19 -24.02
N VAL A 60 -18.40 6.77 -24.63
CA VAL A 60 -16.98 6.51 -24.30
C VAL A 60 -16.58 7.22 -23.01
N ALA A 61 -16.03 6.49 -22.06
CA ALA A 61 -15.36 7.04 -20.89
C ALA A 61 -13.96 7.53 -21.30
N THR A 62 -13.88 8.78 -21.76
CA THR A 62 -12.64 9.40 -22.26
C THR A 62 -11.56 9.53 -21.20
N ALA A 63 -11.91 9.49 -19.90
CA ALA A 63 -10.96 9.44 -18.80
C ALA A 63 -10.20 8.10 -18.69
N LEU A 64 -10.74 7.02 -19.27
CA LEU A 64 -10.22 5.64 -19.19
C LEU A 64 -9.74 5.08 -20.54
N THR A 65 -9.91 5.84 -21.62
CA THR A 65 -9.58 5.40 -22.98
C THR A 65 -8.15 5.81 -23.31
N ASP A 66 -7.35 4.85 -23.77
CA ASP A 66 -5.95 5.02 -24.15
C ASP A 66 -5.61 4.24 -25.44
N GLU A 67 -4.34 4.24 -25.82
CA GLU A 67 -3.83 3.68 -27.08
C GLU A 67 -4.11 2.16 -27.22
N TRP A 68 -4.32 1.47 -26.10
CA TRP A 68 -4.61 0.03 -26.01
C TRP A 68 -6.05 -0.25 -25.58
N THR A 69 -6.63 0.60 -24.71
CA THR A 69 -7.92 0.41 -24.02
C THR A 69 -9.00 1.34 -24.56
N LEU A 70 -10.14 0.81 -25.02
CA LEU A 70 -11.37 1.60 -25.23
C LEU A 70 -12.39 1.23 -24.16
N VAL A 71 -12.86 2.21 -23.38
CA VAL A 71 -13.92 1.96 -22.39
C VAL A 71 -15.21 2.67 -22.80
N THR A 72 -16.28 1.91 -22.95
CA THR A 72 -17.60 2.39 -23.35
C THR A 72 -18.66 1.96 -22.34
N ALA A 73 -19.49 2.89 -21.88
CA ALA A 73 -20.67 2.58 -21.09
C ALA A 73 -21.80 2.09 -22.00
N ASP A 74 -22.33 0.90 -21.70
CA ASP A 74 -23.49 0.33 -22.37
C ASP A 74 -24.79 0.91 -21.78
N PRO A 75 -25.72 1.43 -22.61
CA PRO A 75 -26.92 2.11 -22.14
C PRO A 75 -27.98 1.16 -21.56
N SER A 76 -27.96 -0.12 -21.95
CA SER A 76 -29.00 -1.10 -21.63
C SER A 76 -28.76 -1.82 -20.30
N THR A 77 -27.50 -2.08 -19.98
CA THR A 77 -27.02 -2.75 -18.77
C THR A 77 -26.45 -1.78 -17.75
N GLY A 78 -25.98 -0.60 -18.20
CA GLY A 78 -25.19 0.33 -17.39
C GLY A 78 -23.78 -0.18 -17.06
N ARG A 79 -23.29 -1.21 -17.77
CA ARG A 79 -21.93 -1.74 -17.60
C ARG A 79 -20.90 -0.92 -18.38
N LEU A 80 -19.66 -0.97 -17.95
CA LEU A 80 -18.52 -0.53 -18.74
C LEU A 80 -17.96 -1.74 -19.49
N VAL A 81 -17.91 -1.63 -20.81
CA VAL A 81 -17.20 -2.54 -21.70
C VAL A 81 -15.82 -1.94 -21.96
N ALA A 82 -14.77 -2.62 -21.52
CA ALA A 82 -13.38 -2.26 -21.81
C ALA A 82 -12.79 -3.24 -22.82
N ASP A 83 -12.59 -2.78 -24.05
CA ASP A 83 -11.88 -3.52 -25.10
C ASP A 83 -10.40 -3.15 -25.07
N ILE A 84 -9.58 -4.10 -24.60
CA ILE A 84 -8.16 -3.94 -24.34
C ILE A 84 -7.37 -4.76 -25.37
N SER A 85 -6.50 -4.12 -26.14
CA SER A 85 -5.52 -4.80 -26.99
C SER A 85 -4.20 -5.06 -26.24
N ALA A 86 -3.43 -6.05 -26.71
CA ALA A 86 -2.02 -6.18 -26.32
C ALA A 86 -1.15 -5.07 -26.94
N SER A 87 -1.38 -4.76 -28.21
CA SER A 87 -0.67 -3.75 -29.03
C SER A 87 -1.44 -2.42 -29.11
N VAL A 88 -0.79 -1.34 -29.55
CA VAL A 88 -1.48 -0.07 -29.86
C VAL A 88 -2.42 -0.25 -31.06
N VAL A 89 -3.70 0.08 -30.86
CA VAL A 89 -4.76 -0.02 -31.89
C VAL A 89 -5.38 1.34 -32.24
N ARG A 90 -5.06 2.39 -31.48
CA ARG A 90 -5.51 3.76 -31.70
C ARG A 90 -4.47 4.76 -31.19
N VAL A 91 -4.37 5.92 -31.81
CA VAL A 91 -3.49 7.01 -31.38
C VAL A 91 -4.23 8.36 -31.43
N PRO A 92 -3.83 9.39 -30.66
CA PRO A 92 -4.54 10.66 -30.63
C PRO A 92 -4.59 11.36 -32.00
N ASP A 93 -5.71 12.01 -32.33
CA ASP A 93 -5.89 12.73 -33.61
C ASP A 93 -5.22 14.13 -33.65
N GLY A 94 -4.51 14.50 -32.59
CA GLY A 94 -3.95 15.85 -32.38
C GLY A 94 -4.96 16.86 -31.83
N LYS A 95 -6.19 16.46 -31.49
CA LYS A 95 -7.23 17.33 -30.91
C LYS A 95 -7.76 16.71 -29.61
N SER A 96 -8.83 15.92 -29.71
CA SER A 96 -9.48 15.22 -28.60
C SER A 96 -10.12 13.89 -29.04
N GLY A 97 -9.86 13.46 -30.28
CA GLY A 97 -10.31 12.20 -30.84
C GLY A 97 -9.19 11.17 -30.98
N TRP A 98 -9.54 10.02 -31.54
CA TRP A 98 -8.66 8.91 -31.83
C TRP A 98 -8.66 8.60 -33.33
N ARG A 99 -7.52 8.19 -33.87
CA ARG A 99 -7.38 7.65 -35.23
C ARG A 99 -6.67 6.30 -35.21
N THR A 100 -6.86 5.52 -36.27
CA THR A 100 -6.02 4.35 -36.56
C THR A 100 -4.56 4.78 -36.71
N PRO A 101 -3.58 4.00 -36.20
CA PRO A 101 -2.17 4.22 -36.48
C PRO A 101 -1.86 4.24 -37.98
N SER A 102 -0.81 4.95 -38.35
CA SER A 102 -0.25 5.03 -39.70
C SER A 102 1.25 5.31 -39.58
N THR A 103 2.05 4.30 -39.91
CA THR A 103 3.53 4.35 -39.84
C THR A 103 4.16 4.99 -41.08
N THR A 104 3.36 5.35 -42.09
CA THR A 104 3.77 6.01 -43.33
C THR A 104 4.64 7.24 -43.07
N LEU A 105 5.88 7.23 -43.58
CA LEU A 105 6.84 8.31 -43.37
C LEU A 105 6.54 9.51 -44.28
N THR A 106 6.27 10.64 -43.66
CA THR A 106 6.10 11.94 -44.32
C THR A 106 7.30 12.84 -44.03
N ARG A 107 7.65 13.75 -44.96
CA ARG A 107 8.78 14.68 -44.77
C ARG A 107 8.28 16.01 -44.20
N GLY A 108 8.78 16.37 -43.03
CA GLY A 108 8.53 17.67 -42.39
C GLY A 108 9.22 18.82 -43.10
N VAL A 109 8.82 20.05 -42.74
CA VAL A 109 9.44 21.30 -43.25
C VAL A 109 10.90 21.47 -42.82
N ASP A 110 11.31 20.77 -41.76
CA ASP A 110 12.68 20.63 -41.28
C ASP A 110 13.48 19.55 -42.03
N GLY A 111 12.90 18.93 -43.05
CA GLY A 111 13.51 17.87 -43.87
C GLY A 111 13.55 16.49 -43.22
N VAL A 112 13.21 16.38 -41.93
CA VAL A 112 13.16 15.15 -41.14
C VAL A 112 11.93 14.32 -41.52
N LEU A 113 12.09 13.00 -41.57
CA LEU A 113 11.00 12.06 -41.85
C LEU A 113 10.30 11.67 -40.55
N ARG A 114 8.96 11.67 -40.54
CA ARG A 114 8.13 11.27 -39.39
C ARG A 114 6.92 10.45 -39.83
N PRO A 115 6.57 9.37 -39.12
CA PRO A 115 5.33 8.64 -39.38
C PRO A 115 4.10 9.51 -39.14
N GLU A 116 3.02 9.29 -39.90
CA GLU A 116 1.79 10.10 -39.81
C GLU A 116 1.10 10.08 -38.45
N ALA A 117 1.03 8.92 -37.79
CA ALA A 117 0.27 8.72 -36.56
C ALA A 117 0.71 7.44 -35.83
N VAL A 118 1.44 7.58 -34.74
CA VAL A 118 2.04 6.50 -33.95
C VAL A 118 2.04 6.88 -32.47
N ALA A 119 2.27 5.91 -31.57
CA ALA A 119 2.37 6.18 -30.13
C ALA A 119 3.78 6.66 -29.74
N ALA A 120 4.83 6.13 -30.39
CA ALA A 120 6.20 6.55 -30.17
C ALA A 120 6.53 7.87 -30.87
N GLN A 121 7.28 8.76 -30.21
CA GLN A 121 7.85 9.96 -30.83
C GLN A 121 9.03 9.56 -31.71
N ILE A 122 8.78 9.36 -33.01
CA ILE A 122 9.77 8.90 -33.99
C ILE A 122 10.22 10.04 -34.91
N ALA A 123 11.53 10.17 -35.11
CA ALA A 123 12.13 11.04 -36.11
C ALA A 123 13.24 10.28 -36.86
N VAL A 124 13.10 10.15 -38.17
CA VAL A 124 14.04 9.46 -39.07
C VAL A 124 14.77 10.49 -39.95
N SER A 125 16.06 10.26 -40.23
CA SER A 125 16.90 11.26 -40.90
C SER A 125 16.36 11.73 -42.26
N GLY A 126 16.63 13.00 -42.58
CA GLY A 126 16.42 13.53 -43.92
C GLY A 126 17.53 13.16 -44.91
N GLY A 127 18.65 12.63 -44.42
CA GLY A 127 19.97 12.61 -45.06
C GLY A 127 20.94 13.62 -44.41
N GLY A 128 22.22 13.62 -44.81
CA GLY A 128 23.24 14.53 -44.29
C GLY A 128 23.90 14.07 -42.99
N THR A 129 24.39 15.01 -42.17
CA THR A 129 25.17 14.74 -40.94
C THR A 129 24.34 14.81 -39.64
N GLY A 130 23.00 14.80 -39.75
CA GLY A 130 22.12 14.74 -38.58
C GLY A 130 22.06 13.34 -37.97
N PRO A 131 21.28 13.16 -36.89
CA PRO A 131 20.94 11.83 -36.38
C PRO A 131 20.34 10.92 -37.45
N LEU A 132 20.50 9.60 -37.27
CA LEU A 132 19.86 8.58 -38.11
C LEU A 132 18.39 8.40 -37.72
N LEU A 133 18.15 8.27 -36.42
CA LEU A 133 16.88 7.90 -35.81
C LEU A 133 16.80 8.51 -34.39
N SER A 134 15.62 8.98 -33.99
CA SER A 134 15.28 9.28 -32.60
C SER A 134 13.94 8.62 -32.25
N VAL A 135 13.85 8.04 -31.06
CA VAL A 135 12.66 7.35 -30.52
C VAL A 135 12.45 7.78 -29.07
N GLY A 136 11.21 8.07 -28.65
CA GLY A 136 10.91 8.43 -27.26
C GLY A 136 9.43 8.38 -26.88
N ASP A 137 9.15 8.50 -25.58
CA ASP A 137 7.80 8.45 -24.98
C ASP A 137 7.29 9.84 -24.52
N GLY A 138 8.04 10.90 -24.79
CA GLY A 138 7.78 12.27 -24.32
C GLY A 138 8.31 12.59 -22.93
N SER A 139 8.69 11.59 -22.13
CA SER A 139 9.42 11.72 -20.86
C SER A 139 10.88 11.24 -20.96
N ALA A 140 11.16 10.35 -21.90
CA ALA A 140 12.45 9.74 -22.19
C ALA A 140 12.66 9.69 -23.72
N SER A 141 13.90 9.81 -24.18
CA SER A 141 14.25 9.64 -25.60
C SER A 141 15.66 9.07 -25.81
N VAL A 142 15.85 8.39 -26.94
CA VAL A 142 17.12 7.85 -27.40
C VAL A 142 17.33 8.23 -28.85
N THR A 143 18.49 8.78 -29.15
CA THR A 143 18.90 9.21 -30.48
C THR A 143 20.10 8.40 -30.94
N PHE A 144 19.94 7.75 -32.09
CA PHE A 144 20.96 6.97 -32.78
C PHE A 144 21.55 7.79 -33.93
N GLY A 145 22.87 7.78 -34.08
CA GLY A 145 23.59 8.45 -35.16
C GLY A 145 24.44 7.48 -35.98
N TRP A 146 24.62 7.80 -37.26
CA TRP A 146 25.45 7.04 -38.20
C TRP A 146 26.87 7.67 -38.29
N PRO A 147 27.95 6.89 -38.43
CA PRO A 147 29.33 7.39 -38.34
C PRO A 147 29.82 8.14 -39.60
N THR A 148 28.99 8.25 -40.64
CA THR A 148 29.26 9.05 -41.86
C THR A 148 28.04 9.89 -42.21
N ALA A 149 28.21 10.89 -43.07
CA ALA A 149 27.06 11.55 -43.69
C ALA A 149 26.17 10.51 -44.41
N LEU A 150 24.86 10.60 -44.20
CA LEU A 150 23.85 9.77 -44.84
C LEU A 150 23.51 10.35 -46.23
N PRO A 151 23.27 9.50 -47.24
CA PRO A 151 22.66 9.94 -48.50
C PRO A 151 21.21 10.40 -48.26
N THR A 152 20.60 11.06 -49.24
CA THR A 152 19.14 11.30 -49.21
C THR A 152 18.41 9.95 -49.34
N PRO A 153 17.54 9.57 -48.40
CA PRO A 153 16.84 8.29 -48.47
C PRO A 153 15.72 8.29 -49.51
N THR A 154 15.52 7.14 -50.16
CA THR A 154 14.27 6.79 -50.82
C THR A 154 13.25 6.40 -49.75
N VAL A 155 12.05 6.96 -49.80
CA VAL A 155 10.98 6.69 -48.82
C VAL A 155 9.90 5.87 -49.49
N ASP A 156 9.47 4.80 -48.83
CA ASP A 156 8.41 3.90 -49.27
C ASP A 156 7.64 3.36 -48.06
N GLY A 157 6.32 3.62 -48.03
CA GLY A 157 5.47 3.36 -46.86
C GLY A 157 6.10 3.87 -45.55
N ALA A 158 6.34 2.96 -44.61
CA ALA A 158 6.96 3.22 -43.32
C ALA A 158 8.51 3.23 -43.31
N SER A 159 9.16 3.08 -44.48
CA SER A 159 10.60 2.81 -44.57
C SER A 159 11.38 3.91 -45.30
N ALA A 160 12.58 4.19 -44.81
CA ALA A 160 13.57 5.08 -45.42
C ALA A 160 14.84 4.29 -45.77
N THR A 161 15.13 4.14 -47.06
CA THR A 161 16.29 3.40 -47.59
C THR A 161 17.41 4.35 -47.99
N TYR A 162 18.53 4.28 -47.28
CA TYR A 162 19.78 5.00 -47.52
C TYR A 162 20.70 4.11 -48.38
N ALA A 163 20.75 4.37 -49.68
CA ALA A 163 21.48 3.51 -50.61
C ALA A 163 23.01 3.68 -50.52
N GLU A 164 23.76 2.57 -50.56
CA GLU A 164 25.24 2.55 -50.61
C GLU A 164 25.93 3.32 -49.46
N VAL A 165 25.40 3.26 -48.22
CA VAL A 165 26.06 3.85 -47.03
C VAL A 165 27.47 3.30 -46.81
N PHE A 166 27.70 2.06 -47.25
CA PHE A 166 29.02 1.53 -47.63
C PHE A 166 28.89 0.82 -48.98
N PRO A 167 29.97 0.62 -49.75
CA PRO A 167 29.91 -0.07 -51.03
C PRO A 167 29.26 -1.46 -50.93
N GLY A 168 28.16 -1.66 -51.65
CA GLY A 168 27.35 -2.87 -51.62
C GLY A 168 26.48 -3.05 -50.37
N VAL A 169 26.18 -1.99 -49.62
CA VAL A 169 25.37 -2.03 -48.39
C VAL A 169 24.37 -0.87 -48.37
N ASP A 170 23.08 -1.17 -48.26
CA ASP A 170 22.07 -0.16 -47.92
C ASP A 170 21.78 -0.20 -46.42
N LEU A 171 21.41 0.95 -45.86
CA LEU A 171 20.81 1.05 -44.52
C LEU A 171 19.32 1.34 -44.71
N VAL A 172 18.44 0.61 -44.05
CA VAL A 172 17.00 0.86 -44.03
C VAL A 172 16.59 1.19 -42.61
N VAL A 173 15.79 2.24 -42.42
CA VAL A 173 15.10 2.52 -41.16
C VAL A 173 13.60 2.36 -41.40
N ARG A 174 12.94 1.50 -40.62
CA ARG A 174 11.49 1.27 -40.69
C ARG A 174 10.83 1.79 -39.42
N ALA A 175 9.82 2.65 -39.57
CA ALA A 175 9.01 3.11 -38.44
C ALA A 175 7.91 2.10 -38.11
N ASP A 176 7.66 1.92 -36.81
CA ASP A 176 6.58 1.12 -36.26
C ASP A 176 5.74 1.99 -35.29
N VAL A 177 4.64 1.46 -34.75
CA VAL A 177 3.71 2.21 -33.89
C VAL A 177 4.31 2.54 -32.52
N GLU A 178 5.18 1.67 -31.99
CA GLU A 178 5.82 1.80 -30.68
C GLU A 178 7.37 1.82 -30.75
N GLY A 179 7.95 1.99 -31.94
CA GLY A 179 9.41 1.94 -32.13
C GLY A 179 9.88 2.12 -33.57
N ALA A 180 11.16 1.82 -33.83
CA ALA A 180 11.70 1.77 -35.18
C ALA A 180 12.83 0.73 -35.29
N GLU A 181 12.90 0.07 -36.44
CA GLU A 181 13.89 -0.98 -36.74
C GLU A 181 14.96 -0.42 -37.69
N THR A 182 16.20 -0.90 -37.57
CA THR A 182 17.29 -0.49 -38.47
C THR A 182 18.00 -1.71 -39.05
N TYR A 183 18.13 -1.74 -40.37
CA TYR A 183 18.65 -2.90 -41.10
C TYR A 183 19.84 -2.52 -41.97
N LEU A 184 20.91 -3.31 -41.93
CA LEU A 184 21.95 -3.27 -42.95
C LEU A 184 21.69 -4.37 -43.98
N VAL A 185 21.35 -3.97 -45.20
CA VAL A 185 21.12 -4.85 -46.34
C VAL A 185 22.44 -5.06 -47.07
N VAL A 186 23.19 -6.07 -46.65
CA VAL A 186 24.49 -6.44 -47.21
C VAL A 186 24.25 -7.19 -48.52
N LYS A 187 24.57 -6.57 -49.66
CA LYS A 187 24.14 -7.07 -50.99
C LYS A 187 24.96 -8.26 -51.50
N THR A 188 26.20 -8.43 -51.03
CA THR A 188 27.14 -9.43 -51.53
C THR A 188 28.13 -9.91 -50.46
N ALA A 189 28.72 -11.09 -50.65
CA ALA A 189 29.83 -11.57 -49.82
C ALA A 189 31.07 -10.67 -49.84
N ALA A 190 31.25 -9.85 -50.88
CA ALA A 190 32.31 -8.84 -50.91
C ALA A 190 32.01 -7.68 -49.93
N ALA A 191 30.77 -7.19 -49.90
CA ALA A 191 30.32 -6.21 -48.92
C ALA A 191 30.33 -6.79 -47.49
N GLY A 192 29.98 -8.07 -47.34
CA GLY A 192 30.07 -8.82 -46.08
C GLY A 192 31.48 -8.98 -45.51
N LYS A 193 32.54 -8.61 -46.24
CA LYS A 193 33.94 -8.57 -45.78
C LYS A 193 34.41 -7.19 -45.29
N ASN A 194 33.57 -6.17 -45.40
CA ASN A 194 33.86 -4.83 -44.89
C ASN A 194 33.87 -4.82 -43.34
N PRO A 195 34.97 -4.41 -42.67
CA PRO A 195 35.02 -4.34 -41.21
C PRO A 195 33.92 -3.46 -40.59
N LYS A 196 33.49 -2.39 -41.27
CA LYS A 196 32.40 -1.51 -40.80
C LYS A 196 31.00 -2.13 -40.89
N VAL A 197 30.87 -3.28 -41.55
CA VAL A 197 29.65 -4.09 -41.60
C VAL A 197 29.71 -5.19 -40.54
N ARG A 198 30.90 -5.78 -40.33
CA ARG A 198 31.12 -6.80 -39.30
C ARG A 198 31.08 -6.25 -37.88
N ALA A 199 31.45 -4.99 -37.69
CA ALA A 199 31.26 -4.22 -36.46
C ALA A 199 30.64 -2.86 -36.82
N ALA A 200 29.31 -2.82 -36.92
CA ALA A 200 28.57 -1.61 -37.24
C ALA A 200 28.43 -0.74 -35.98
N GLU A 201 29.03 0.45 -36.00
CA GLU A 201 28.93 1.42 -34.91
C GLU A 201 27.76 2.38 -35.11
N PHE A 202 26.90 2.50 -34.10
CA PHE A 202 25.90 3.54 -33.96
C PHE A 202 26.29 4.43 -32.79
N SER A 203 26.34 5.76 -32.96
CA SER A 203 26.43 6.66 -31.81
C SER A 203 25.09 6.70 -31.09
N VAL A 204 25.10 6.78 -29.75
CA VAL A 204 23.89 6.76 -28.93
C VAL A 204 23.91 7.89 -27.92
N ALA A 205 22.91 8.77 -28.00
CA ALA A 205 22.64 9.82 -27.03
C ALA A 205 21.25 9.59 -26.42
N ALA A 206 21.20 9.39 -25.10
CA ALA A 206 19.96 9.20 -24.35
C ALA A 206 19.64 10.45 -23.52
N SER A 207 18.37 10.69 -23.22
CA SER A 207 17.95 11.77 -22.31
C SER A 207 18.56 11.60 -20.90
N SER A 208 18.77 12.71 -20.19
CA SER A 208 19.40 12.72 -18.87
C SER A 208 18.66 11.82 -17.86
N GLY A 209 19.42 11.03 -17.09
CA GLY A 209 18.88 10.11 -16.10
C GLY A 209 18.56 8.71 -16.62
N LEU A 210 18.79 8.43 -17.92
CA LEU A 210 18.76 7.07 -18.48
C LEU A 210 20.12 6.38 -18.38
N SER A 211 20.10 5.07 -18.16
CA SER A 211 21.28 4.19 -18.10
C SER A 211 21.04 2.92 -18.91
N MET A 212 22.03 2.44 -19.68
CA MET A 212 21.88 1.25 -20.54
C MET A 212 22.44 0.00 -19.86
N LYS A 213 21.62 -1.05 -19.72
CA LYS A 213 21.93 -2.37 -19.17
C LYS A 213 21.89 -3.42 -20.29
N GLN A 214 22.69 -4.49 -20.17
CA GLN A 214 22.56 -5.70 -20.98
C GLN A 214 21.48 -6.64 -20.40
N THR A 215 20.64 -7.17 -21.28
CA THR A 215 19.65 -8.22 -20.95
C THR A 215 20.26 -9.61 -20.99
N ALA A 216 19.61 -10.60 -20.37
CA ALA A 216 20.12 -11.95 -20.21
C ALA A 216 20.52 -12.67 -21.51
N ASP A 217 19.93 -12.30 -22.65
CA ASP A 217 20.18 -12.86 -23.99
C ASP A 217 21.23 -12.11 -24.83
N GLY A 218 21.73 -10.96 -24.35
CA GLY A 218 22.65 -10.11 -25.10
C GLY A 218 22.03 -8.86 -25.74
N GLY A 219 20.71 -8.64 -25.64
CA GLY A 219 20.05 -7.37 -25.96
C GLY A 219 20.45 -6.20 -25.04
N ARG A 220 19.81 -5.05 -25.19
CA ARG A 220 19.95 -3.88 -24.29
C ARG A 220 18.60 -3.33 -23.84
N VAL A 221 18.58 -2.81 -22.63
CA VAL A 221 17.47 -2.04 -22.08
C VAL A 221 18.01 -0.75 -21.46
N LEU A 222 17.35 0.38 -21.71
CA LEU A 222 17.58 1.62 -20.99
C LEU A 222 16.64 1.68 -19.78
N LEU A 223 17.19 2.00 -18.62
CA LEU A 223 16.50 2.15 -17.35
C LEU A 223 16.57 3.62 -16.92
N ASP A 224 15.49 4.16 -16.37
CA ASP A 224 15.51 5.47 -15.70
C ASP A 224 16.10 5.39 -14.27
N GLY A 225 16.19 6.54 -13.60
CA GLY A 225 16.72 6.63 -12.23
C GLY A 225 15.91 5.91 -11.15
N ALA A 226 14.70 5.41 -11.46
CA ALA A 226 13.93 4.53 -10.58
C ALA A 226 14.10 3.04 -10.94
N GLY A 227 14.90 2.73 -11.97
CA GLY A 227 15.09 1.39 -12.50
C GLY A 227 13.98 0.91 -13.44
N ALA A 228 13.05 1.79 -13.86
CA ALA A 228 12.00 1.43 -14.79
C ALA A 228 12.52 1.43 -16.23
N GLU A 229 12.16 0.41 -17.01
CA GLU A 229 12.58 0.24 -18.39
C GLU A 229 11.95 1.36 -19.28
N ARG A 230 12.76 2.07 -20.10
CA ARG A 230 12.33 3.15 -21.03
C ARG A 230 12.52 2.93 -22.55
N LEU A 231 13.54 2.19 -22.99
CA LEU A 231 13.66 1.72 -24.38
C LEU A 231 14.44 0.40 -24.44
N ILE A 232 14.00 -0.54 -25.27
CA ILE A 232 14.65 -1.83 -25.53
C ILE A 232 15.29 -1.80 -26.92
N VAL A 233 16.49 -2.36 -27.01
CA VAL A 233 17.10 -2.84 -28.24
C VAL A 233 17.16 -4.36 -28.10
N PRO A 234 16.31 -5.14 -28.80
CA PRO A 234 16.28 -6.59 -28.66
C PRO A 234 17.64 -7.23 -28.98
N GLN A 235 17.81 -8.52 -28.63
CA GLN A 235 18.99 -9.25 -29.09
C GLN A 235 18.98 -9.33 -30.62
N ALA A 236 19.84 -8.53 -31.24
CA ALA A 236 19.94 -8.38 -32.69
C ALA A 236 20.13 -9.73 -33.41
N ARG A 237 19.56 -9.84 -34.60
CA ARG A 237 19.69 -11.02 -35.47
C ARG A 237 20.21 -10.61 -36.84
N MET A 238 20.68 -11.60 -37.59
CA MET A 238 20.90 -11.48 -39.02
C MET A 238 20.49 -12.76 -39.71
N TRP A 239 20.09 -12.66 -40.98
CA TRP A 239 19.62 -13.80 -41.77
C TRP A 239 19.97 -13.65 -43.26
N ASP A 240 20.03 -14.79 -43.95
CA ASP A 240 20.23 -14.83 -45.40
C ASP A 240 18.89 -14.86 -46.16
N SER A 241 18.93 -14.61 -47.47
CA SER A 241 17.73 -14.52 -48.33
C SER A 241 17.21 -15.89 -48.79
N SER A 242 17.56 -16.99 -48.11
CA SER A 242 17.13 -18.33 -48.50
C SER A 242 15.60 -18.47 -48.44
N GLY A 243 14.98 -18.74 -49.58
CA GLY A 243 13.53 -18.86 -49.69
C GLY A 243 12.77 -17.52 -49.72
N GLN A 244 13.44 -16.38 -49.91
CA GLN A 244 12.77 -15.17 -50.40
C GLN A 244 12.35 -15.31 -51.87
N SER A 245 11.36 -14.51 -52.28
CA SER A 245 11.00 -14.32 -53.70
C SER A 245 12.14 -13.63 -54.46
N ALA A 246 12.37 -14.01 -55.72
CA ALA A 246 13.33 -13.31 -56.56
C ALA A 246 12.81 -11.91 -56.95
N GLY A 247 13.70 -10.91 -56.96
CA GLY A 247 13.41 -9.56 -57.48
C GLY A 247 12.99 -8.50 -56.46
N LEU A 248 12.89 -8.83 -55.16
CA LEU A 248 12.59 -7.86 -54.09
C LEU A 248 13.60 -6.69 -54.09
N VAL A 249 13.14 -5.50 -53.68
CA VAL A 249 13.92 -4.24 -53.63
C VAL A 249 13.59 -3.45 -52.37
N GLY A 250 14.46 -2.50 -51.98
CA GLY A 250 14.21 -1.60 -50.86
C GLY A 250 13.83 -2.33 -49.56
N ALA A 251 12.71 -1.91 -48.97
CA ALA A 251 12.19 -2.45 -47.72
C ALA A 251 11.75 -3.92 -47.79
N ASP A 252 11.26 -4.41 -48.93
CA ASP A 252 10.78 -5.80 -49.08
C ASP A 252 11.87 -6.84 -48.76
N ARG A 253 13.14 -6.46 -48.93
CA ARG A 253 14.30 -7.33 -48.65
C ARG A 253 14.47 -7.65 -47.16
N VAL A 254 13.92 -6.85 -46.24
CA VAL A 254 14.10 -7.04 -44.79
C VAL A 254 13.14 -8.08 -44.19
N VAL A 255 12.36 -8.79 -45.01
CA VAL A 255 11.48 -9.87 -44.55
C VAL A 255 12.26 -11.18 -44.49
N GLU A 256 12.47 -11.71 -43.28
CA GLU A 256 13.06 -13.04 -43.06
C GLU A 256 12.31 -14.13 -43.86
N GLY A 257 13.03 -14.82 -44.74
CA GLY A 257 12.47 -15.78 -45.69
C GLY A 257 12.09 -17.11 -45.04
N ALA A 258 11.13 -17.84 -45.62
CA ALA A 258 10.61 -19.10 -45.05
C ALA A 258 11.62 -20.27 -45.00
N LYS A 259 12.84 -20.08 -45.49
CA LYS A 259 13.97 -21.02 -45.39
C LYS A 259 15.28 -20.30 -45.01
N ALA A 260 15.19 -19.07 -44.51
CA ALA A 260 16.34 -18.27 -44.13
C ALA A 260 17.13 -18.97 -43.03
N ARG A 261 18.45 -18.96 -43.15
CA ARG A 261 19.33 -19.33 -42.04
C ARG A 261 19.67 -18.06 -41.27
N SER A 262 19.86 -18.15 -39.96
CA SER A 262 19.98 -16.97 -39.08
C SER A 262 21.07 -17.11 -38.02
N ARG A 263 21.59 -15.98 -37.54
CA ARG A 263 22.48 -15.94 -36.35
C ARG A 263 22.13 -14.75 -35.47
N THR A 264 22.51 -14.85 -34.20
CA THR A 264 22.56 -13.69 -33.31
C THR A 264 23.68 -12.75 -33.73
N VAL A 265 23.48 -11.46 -33.48
CA VAL A 265 24.44 -10.37 -33.75
C VAL A 265 24.86 -9.81 -32.40
N GLY A 266 26.14 -9.89 -32.08
CA GLY A 266 26.67 -9.51 -30.78
C GLY A 266 26.57 -8.01 -30.53
N LEU A 267 25.65 -7.58 -29.66
CA LEU A 267 25.52 -6.19 -29.25
C LEU A 267 26.51 -5.87 -28.11
N GLN A 268 27.26 -4.78 -28.27
CA GLN A 268 28.14 -4.21 -27.25
C GLN A 268 27.85 -2.73 -27.03
N THR A 269 27.71 -2.31 -25.76
CA THR A 269 27.66 -0.89 -25.38
C THR A 269 29.04 -0.42 -24.96
N VAL A 270 29.44 0.76 -25.43
CA VAL A 270 30.57 1.54 -24.89
C VAL A 270 30.10 2.99 -24.70
N PRO A 271 30.81 3.86 -23.96
CA PRO A 271 30.36 5.24 -23.72
C PRO A 271 30.02 5.99 -25.02
N GLY A 272 28.74 6.34 -25.19
CA GLY A 272 28.22 7.04 -26.37
C GLY A 272 28.05 6.21 -27.65
N LYS A 273 28.22 4.87 -27.62
CA LYS A 273 27.96 4.01 -28.79
C LYS A 273 27.31 2.65 -28.46
N LEU A 274 26.55 2.16 -29.42
CA LEU A 274 26.15 0.76 -29.56
C LEU A 274 26.90 0.17 -30.76
N ILE A 275 27.47 -1.02 -30.62
CA ILE A 275 28.20 -1.73 -31.66
C ILE A 275 27.47 -3.05 -31.94
N ALA A 276 27.08 -3.28 -33.19
CA ALA A 276 26.46 -4.52 -33.64
C ALA A 276 27.49 -5.38 -34.38
N THR A 277 27.80 -6.56 -33.84
CA THR A 277 28.86 -7.45 -34.32
C THR A 277 28.28 -8.66 -35.03
N ALA A 278 28.41 -8.72 -36.35
CA ALA A 278 27.87 -9.81 -37.16
C ALA A 278 28.76 -11.07 -37.07
N ASP A 279 28.15 -12.26 -37.11
CA ASP A 279 28.89 -13.53 -37.15
C ASP A 279 29.70 -13.64 -38.46
N ALA A 280 31.02 -13.57 -38.33
CA ALA A 280 31.95 -13.66 -39.45
C ALA A 280 31.85 -15.00 -40.20
N SER A 281 31.60 -16.11 -39.50
CA SER A 281 31.50 -17.44 -40.11
C SER A 281 30.28 -17.57 -41.00
N PHE A 282 29.14 -16.99 -40.59
CA PHE A 282 27.93 -16.94 -41.41
C PHE A 282 28.08 -16.05 -42.66
N LEU A 283 28.80 -14.92 -42.53
CA LEU A 283 29.06 -14.04 -43.68
C LEU A 283 30.08 -14.63 -44.67
N ASP A 284 31.03 -15.47 -44.22
CA ASP A 284 32.04 -16.12 -45.05
C ASP A 284 31.64 -17.53 -45.55
N ASP A 285 30.54 -18.11 -45.04
CA ASP A 285 30.01 -19.42 -45.46
C ASP A 285 29.59 -19.40 -46.95
N PRO A 286 30.16 -20.28 -47.80
CA PRO A 286 29.82 -20.38 -49.23
C PRO A 286 28.35 -20.72 -49.54
N SER A 287 27.58 -21.21 -48.56
CA SER A 287 26.15 -21.50 -48.70
C SER A 287 25.22 -20.32 -48.37
N THR A 288 25.78 -19.18 -47.94
CA THR A 288 25.01 -17.98 -47.57
C THR A 288 24.42 -17.25 -48.79
N VAL A 289 23.09 -17.24 -48.87
CA VAL A 289 22.32 -16.65 -49.97
C VAL A 289 22.17 -15.14 -49.76
N TYR A 290 23.03 -14.35 -50.40
CA TYR A 290 22.96 -12.89 -50.33
C TYR A 290 21.74 -12.30 -51.09
N PRO A 291 21.13 -11.18 -50.65
CA PRO A 291 21.57 -10.33 -49.55
C PRO A 291 21.44 -10.95 -48.15
N VAL A 292 22.29 -10.50 -47.22
CA VAL A 292 22.18 -10.78 -45.79
C VAL A 292 21.67 -9.52 -45.12
N ILE A 293 20.68 -9.66 -44.24
CA ILE A 293 20.10 -8.56 -43.47
C ILE A 293 20.65 -8.64 -42.05
N ILE A 294 21.14 -7.53 -41.49
CA ILE A 294 21.61 -7.41 -40.10
C ILE A 294 20.71 -6.39 -39.38
N ASP A 295 20.06 -6.81 -38.30
CA ASP A 295 19.00 -6.06 -37.60
C ASP A 295 19.31 -5.80 -36.12
N PRO A 296 19.80 -4.58 -35.79
CA PRO A 296 19.57 -3.94 -34.50
C PRO A 296 18.33 -3.01 -34.56
N SER A 297 17.24 -3.44 -33.91
CA SER A 297 15.98 -2.70 -33.76
C SER A 297 15.87 -1.97 -32.42
N ALA A 298 14.99 -0.95 -32.30
CA ALA A 298 14.82 -0.14 -31.09
C ALA A 298 13.35 0.22 -30.83
N SER A 299 12.77 -0.29 -29.73
CA SER A 299 11.34 -0.15 -29.39
C SER A 299 11.09 0.32 -27.95
N MET A 300 9.96 0.98 -27.71
CA MET A 300 9.54 1.37 -26.37
C MET A 300 9.34 0.14 -25.47
N THR A 301 9.59 0.34 -24.17
CA THR A 301 9.85 -0.74 -23.21
C THR A 301 8.67 -1.46 -22.62
N ARG A 302 7.43 -1.03 -22.86
CA ARG A 302 6.29 -1.77 -22.33
C ARG A 302 6.36 -3.18 -22.93
N SER A 303 6.80 -4.15 -22.15
CA SER A 303 6.89 -5.54 -22.60
C SER A 303 5.46 -6.07 -22.68
N TYR A 304 4.84 -5.92 -23.85
CA TYR A 304 3.43 -6.20 -24.09
C TYR A 304 3.23 -7.54 -24.80
N VAL A 305 4.25 -8.05 -25.51
CA VAL A 305 4.34 -9.43 -25.98
C VAL A 305 5.74 -10.01 -25.71
N VAL A 306 5.80 -11.26 -25.26
CA VAL A 306 7.01 -12.09 -25.34
C VAL A 306 6.65 -13.46 -25.90
N ARG A 307 7.36 -13.87 -26.96
CA ARG A 307 7.48 -15.27 -27.38
C ARG A 307 8.71 -15.88 -26.74
N VAL A 308 8.58 -17.03 -26.11
CA VAL A 308 9.74 -17.83 -25.64
C VAL A 308 9.74 -19.20 -26.31
N SER A 309 10.92 -19.70 -26.64
CA SER A 309 11.23 -21.08 -27.00
C SER A 309 12.44 -21.55 -26.20
N GLU A 310 12.76 -22.84 -26.27
CA GLU A 310 13.82 -23.45 -25.48
C GLU A 310 15.21 -22.83 -25.73
N ASP A 311 15.45 -22.32 -26.94
CA ASP A 311 16.75 -21.77 -27.38
C ASP A 311 16.72 -20.27 -27.75
N PHE A 312 15.54 -19.64 -27.90
CA PHE A 312 15.42 -18.22 -28.27
C PHE A 312 14.16 -17.54 -27.71
N ARG A 313 14.05 -16.22 -27.95
CA ARG A 313 12.85 -15.42 -27.64
C ARG A 313 12.66 -14.27 -28.63
N GLN A 314 11.45 -13.73 -28.68
CA GLN A 314 11.13 -12.46 -29.35
C GLN A 314 10.35 -11.59 -28.34
N VAL A 315 10.69 -10.31 -28.23
CA VAL A 315 10.11 -9.35 -27.27
C VAL A 315 9.59 -8.15 -28.06
N ASN A 316 8.34 -7.73 -27.80
CA ASN A 316 7.68 -6.62 -28.49
C ASN A 316 7.65 -6.72 -30.03
N ASP A 317 7.58 -7.95 -30.56
CA ASP A 317 7.43 -8.24 -31.98
C ASP A 317 6.03 -8.82 -32.27
N MET A 318 5.17 -7.99 -32.87
CA MET A 318 3.87 -8.39 -33.43
C MET A 318 3.92 -8.55 -34.96
N SER A 319 5.07 -8.32 -35.60
CA SER A 319 5.23 -8.42 -37.06
C SER A 319 5.21 -9.86 -37.58
N LYS A 320 5.19 -10.85 -36.68
CA LYS A 320 5.21 -12.29 -36.93
C LYS A 320 4.04 -12.96 -36.20
N ASP A 321 3.49 -14.00 -36.80
CA ASP A 321 2.49 -14.88 -36.17
C ASP A 321 2.96 -15.38 -34.79
N GLY A 322 2.08 -15.30 -33.79
CA GLY A 322 2.33 -15.91 -32.49
C GLY A 322 2.28 -17.43 -32.59
N LYS A 323 3.31 -18.12 -32.08
CA LYS A 323 3.44 -19.59 -32.23
C LYS A 323 3.39 -20.30 -30.89
N VAL A 324 2.61 -21.37 -30.82
CA VAL A 324 2.25 -22.08 -29.57
C VAL A 324 2.39 -23.59 -29.76
N GLY A 325 2.89 -24.29 -28.73
CA GLY A 325 3.05 -25.75 -28.72
C GLY A 325 4.41 -26.22 -29.24
N TYR A 326 4.51 -27.50 -29.65
CA TYR A 326 5.76 -28.10 -30.13
C TYR A 326 5.86 -28.11 -31.65
N ASN A 327 6.89 -27.45 -32.20
CA ASN A 327 7.23 -27.54 -33.61
C ASN A 327 7.99 -28.85 -33.91
N GLY A 328 7.27 -29.97 -34.01
CA GLY A 328 7.79 -31.24 -34.53
C GLY A 328 7.51 -31.46 -36.02
N TRP A 329 7.27 -30.39 -36.79
CA TRP A 329 6.89 -30.45 -38.21
C TRP A 329 7.92 -29.83 -39.14
N THR A 330 8.47 -28.66 -38.78
CA THR A 330 9.48 -27.96 -39.58
C THR A 330 10.77 -27.91 -38.79
N TYR A 331 11.81 -28.59 -39.26
CA TYR A 331 13.15 -28.49 -38.68
C TYR A 331 13.74 -27.11 -38.95
N ASP A 332 14.12 -26.41 -37.89
CA ASP A 332 14.81 -25.13 -37.94
C ASP A 332 16.33 -25.37 -38.02
N PRO A 333 17.06 -24.77 -38.98
CA PRO A 333 18.51 -24.97 -39.12
C PRO A 333 19.34 -24.58 -37.90
N ASP A 334 18.82 -23.67 -37.07
CA ASP A 334 19.55 -23.00 -36.00
C ASP A 334 19.03 -23.42 -34.61
N TYR A 335 17.73 -23.74 -34.52
CA TYR A 335 17.02 -24.10 -33.28
C TYR A 335 16.39 -25.51 -33.30
N GLY A 336 16.58 -26.29 -34.37
CA GLY A 336 16.07 -27.66 -34.50
C GLY A 336 14.54 -27.78 -34.42
N TYR A 337 14.05 -28.69 -33.57
CA TYR A 337 12.64 -28.80 -33.22
C TYR A 337 12.42 -28.26 -31.81
N TYR A 338 11.64 -27.19 -31.68
CA TYR A 338 11.51 -26.42 -30.44
C TYR A 338 10.06 -26.29 -29.98
N LYS A 339 9.84 -26.08 -28.68
CA LYS A 339 8.55 -25.62 -28.13
C LYS A 339 8.44 -24.09 -28.22
N ALA A 340 7.23 -23.55 -28.30
CA ALA A 340 7.00 -22.11 -28.20
C ALA A 340 5.77 -21.79 -27.33
N ARG A 341 5.86 -20.68 -26.59
CA ARG A 341 4.78 -20.09 -25.79
C ARG A 341 4.70 -18.59 -26.06
N MET A 342 3.48 -18.04 -26.08
CA MET A 342 3.25 -16.60 -26.19
C MET A 342 2.70 -16.06 -24.87
N PHE A 343 3.18 -14.88 -24.46
CA PHE A 343 2.71 -14.14 -23.30
C PHE A 343 2.35 -12.72 -23.71
N TYR A 344 1.13 -12.28 -23.37
CA TYR A 344 0.57 -10.98 -23.73
C TYR A 344 0.18 -10.20 -22.47
N GLN A 345 0.62 -8.95 -22.36
CA GLN A 345 0.40 -8.12 -21.18
C GLN A 345 -0.60 -7.00 -21.44
N PHE A 346 -1.85 -7.28 -21.07
CA PHE A 346 -2.97 -6.36 -21.17
C PHE A 346 -2.92 -5.32 -20.05
N ARG A 347 -3.23 -4.06 -20.38
CA ARG A 347 -3.30 -2.95 -19.42
C ARG A 347 -4.72 -2.85 -18.88
N TRP A 348 -4.88 -2.79 -17.56
CA TRP A 348 -6.20 -2.52 -16.97
C TRP A 348 -6.60 -1.08 -17.28
N PRO A 349 -7.90 -0.76 -17.43
CA PRO A 349 -8.33 0.62 -17.61
C PRO A 349 -7.81 1.52 -16.48
N LEU A 350 -7.01 2.53 -16.85
CA LEU A 350 -6.45 3.53 -15.94
C LEU A 350 -7.10 4.87 -16.18
N THR A 351 -7.37 5.61 -15.11
CA THR A 351 -7.72 7.03 -15.19
C THR A 351 -6.57 7.85 -15.77
N THR A 352 -6.88 9.07 -16.24
CA THR A 352 -5.88 10.05 -16.70
C THR A 352 -4.79 10.37 -15.66
N GLY A 353 -5.06 10.14 -14.37
CA GLY A 353 -4.08 10.25 -13.26
C GLY A 353 -3.31 8.96 -12.97
N GLY A 354 -3.38 7.93 -13.82
CA GLY A 354 -2.71 6.64 -13.66
C GLY A 354 -3.36 5.67 -12.66
N ALA A 355 -4.35 6.10 -11.88
CA ALA A 355 -5.04 5.25 -10.91
C ALA A 355 -5.96 4.24 -11.61
N GLN A 356 -5.96 2.99 -11.13
CA GLN A 356 -6.74 1.88 -11.70
C GLN A 356 -8.25 2.10 -11.55
N ALA A 357 -8.99 1.94 -12.64
CA ALA A 357 -10.45 1.97 -12.62
C ALA A 357 -11.03 0.62 -12.14
N VAL A 358 -10.53 -0.47 -12.70
CA VAL A 358 -10.82 -1.85 -12.23
C VAL A 358 -9.88 -2.19 -11.08
N LYS A 359 -10.43 -2.33 -9.88
CA LYS A 359 -9.70 -2.62 -8.62
C LYS A 359 -10.43 -3.72 -7.82
N ALA A 360 -9.88 -4.13 -6.69
CA ALA A 360 -10.57 -5.05 -5.77
C ALA A 360 -11.99 -4.57 -5.44
N GLY A 361 -12.97 -5.47 -5.52
CA GLY A 361 -14.39 -5.12 -5.36
C GLY A 361 -15.05 -4.45 -6.58
N SER A 362 -14.35 -4.22 -7.71
CA SER A 362 -15.02 -3.88 -8.98
C SER A 362 -15.67 -5.14 -9.52
N GLN A 363 -16.96 -5.07 -9.88
CA GLN A 363 -17.69 -6.25 -10.31
C GLN A 363 -17.41 -6.55 -11.78
N ILE A 364 -16.35 -7.30 -12.04
CA ILE A 364 -16.13 -7.93 -13.35
C ILE A 364 -17.30 -8.92 -13.55
N THR A 365 -18.08 -8.73 -14.61
CA THR A 365 -19.24 -9.56 -14.94
C THR A 365 -18.93 -10.52 -16.09
N SER A 366 -18.10 -10.08 -17.05
CA SER A 366 -17.55 -10.89 -18.13
C SER A 366 -16.08 -10.54 -18.34
N ALA A 367 -15.24 -11.52 -18.68
CA ALA A 367 -13.92 -11.29 -19.25
C ALA A 367 -13.67 -12.36 -20.32
N VAL A 368 -13.51 -11.93 -21.57
CA VAL A 368 -13.28 -12.82 -22.72
C VAL A 368 -11.97 -12.44 -23.38
N PHE A 369 -11.01 -13.36 -23.37
CA PHE A 369 -9.79 -13.25 -24.16
C PHE A 369 -10.04 -13.88 -25.53
N LYS A 370 -9.68 -13.17 -26.61
CA LYS A 370 -9.89 -13.58 -27.99
C LYS A 370 -8.58 -13.56 -28.77
N TYR A 371 -8.36 -14.59 -29.58
CA TYR A 371 -7.19 -14.66 -30.46
C TYR A 371 -7.52 -15.48 -31.71
N ARG A 372 -6.96 -15.10 -32.87
CA ARG A 372 -7.33 -15.67 -34.16
C ARG A 372 -6.30 -16.69 -34.62
N GLN A 373 -6.69 -17.95 -34.72
CA GLN A 373 -5.83 -19.04 -35.20
C GLN A 373 -5.72 -19.01 -36.73
N LEU A 374 -4.49 -18.92 -37.24
CA LEU A 374 -4.15 -18.99 -38.67
C LEU A 374 -3.77 -20.43 -39.09
N HIS A 375 -3.04 -21.14 -38.22
CA HIS A 375 -2.51 -22.49 -38.50
C HIS A 375 -2.75 -23.48 -37.36
N SER A 376 -2.98 -24.73 -37.77
CA SER A 376 -3.07 -25.96 -36.98
C SER A 376 -2.78 -27.14 -37.94
N PRO A 377 -2.06 -28.20 -37.51
CA PRO A 377 -1.93 -29.46 -38.24
C PRO A 377 -3.26 -30.21 -38.47
N GLN A 378 -4.34 -29.81 -37.79
CA GLN A 378 -5.68 -30.36 -38.00
C GLN A 378 -6.21 -30.02 -39.41
N TYR A 379 -6.77 -31.02 -40.07
CA TYR A 379 -7.31 -30.98 -41.43
C TYR A 379 -8.85 -30.99 -41.50
N ASP A 380 -9.56 -31.45 -40.46
CA ASP A 380 -11.02 -31.30 -40.35
C ASP A 380 -11.36 -29.99 -39.60
N CYS A 381 -12.31 -29.22 -40.12
CA CYS A 381 -12.74 -27.96 -39.53
C CYS A 381 -13.69 -28.14 -38.33
N ASN A 382 -14.19 -29.36 -38.08
CA ASN A 382 -15.28 -29.66 -37.14
C ASN A 382 -14.86 -30.60 -36.00
N ASP A 383 -13.75 -31.34 -36.15
CA ASP A 383 -13.19 -32.20 -35.11
C ASP A 383 -12.37 -31.37 -34.13
N ASN A 384 -12.89 -31.27 -32.91
CA ASN A 384 -12.33 -30.51 -31.79
C ASN A 384 -11.51 -31.37 -30.82
N ASP A 385 -11.39 -32.68 -31.08
CA ASP A 385 -10.66 -33.65 -30.24
C ASP A 385 -9.25 -33.94 -30.80
N PHE A 386 -8.87 -33.33 -31.94
CA PHE A 386 -7.58 -33.56 -32.58
C PHE A 386 -6.39 -33.00 -31.78
N GLY A 387 -5.72 -33.92 -31.10
CA GLY A 387 -4.45 -33.67 -30.43
C GLY A 387 -4.58 -32.69 -29.26
N PRO A 388 -3.47 -32.07 -28.86
CA PRO A 388 -3.47 -31.09 -27.78
C PRO A 388 -4.35 -29.88 -28.08
N SER A 389 -5.29 -29.63 -27.17
CA SER A 389 -6.01 -28.37 -27.04
C SER A 389 -5.09 -27.19 -26.67
N VAL A 390 -5.55 -25.97 -26.93
CA VAL A 390 -4.89 -24.74 -26.50
C VAL A 390 -5.60 -24.14 -25.29
N ARG A 391 -4.79 -23.77 -24.30
CA ARG A 391 -5.21 -23.26 -22.99
C ARG A 391 -4.63 -21.88 -22.74
N VAL A 392 -5.35 -21.08 -21.95
CA VAL A 392 -4.87 -19.80 -21.42
C VAL A 392 -4.86 -19.81 -19.89
N LYS A 393 -3.92 -19.04 -19.32
CA LYS A 393 -3.75 -18.87 -17.87
C LYS A 393 -3.15 -17.49 -17.56
N LEU A 394 -3.33 -16.98 -16.35
CA LEU A 394 -2.65 -15.76 -15.88
C LEU A 394 -1.23 -16.02 -15.36
N TYR A 395 -0.35 -15.05 -15.61
CA TYR A 395 1.08 -15.11 -15.30
C TYR A 395 1.59 -13.78 -14.72
N ASN A 396 2.79 -13.85 -14.14
CA ASN A 396 3.51 -12.67 -13.70
C ASN A 396 3.90 -11.73 -14.86
N THR A 397 4.25 -10.50 -14.51
CA THR A 397 4.73 -9.46 -15.44
C THR A 397 5.86 -9.97 -16.32
N ILE A 398 5.71 -9.81 -17.64
CA ILE A 398 6.79 -9.96 -18.63
C ILE A 398 7.60 -8.66 -18.75
N ASN A 399 8.88 -8.79 -19.07
CA ASN A 399 9.87 -7.71 -19.13
C ASN A 399 11.03 -8.05 -20.09
N ALA A 400 11.99 -7.12 -20.24
CA ALA A 400 13.17 -7.30 -21.08
C ALA A 400 14.08 -8.49 -20.70
N ASP A 401 13.93 -9.12 -19.53
CA ASP A 401 14.71 -10.29 -19.08
C ASP A 401 13.89 -11.60 -19.01
N THR A 402 12.66 -11.63 -19.54
CA THR A 402 11.82 -12.83 -19.60
C THR A 402 12.35 -13.87 -20.60
N THR A 403 12.67 -15.09 -20.15
CA THR A 403 13.20 -16.21 -20.95
C THR A 403 12.36 -17.48 -20.76
N TRP A 404 12.71 -18.59 -21.44
CA TRP A 404 12.06 -19.89 -21.26
C TRP A 404 12.16 -20.39 -19.81
N PRO A 405 11.10 -20.98 -19.21
CA PRO A 405 9.83 -21.41 -19.81
C PRO A 405 8.72 -20.34 -19.79
N GLY A 406 9.08 -19.07 -19.59
CA GLY A 406 8.18 -17.94 -19.40
C GLY A 406 8.13 -17.47 -17.93
N PRO A 407 7.37 -16.40 -17.63
CA PRO A 407 7.12 -15.96 -16.26
C PRO A 407 6.44 -17.05 -15.41
N GLY A 408 6.51 -16.93 -14.08
CA GLY A 408 5.78 -17.83 -13.18
C GLY A 408 4.26 -17.66 -13.31
N SER A 409 3.52 -18.76 -13.49
CA SER A 409 2.05 -18.75 -13.58
C SER A 409 1.39 -18.47 -12.24
N HIS A 410 0.24 -17.79 -12.23
CA HIS A 410 -0.50 -17.52 -11.00
C HIS A 410 -1.23 -18.77 -10.48
N VAL A 411 -1.15 -19.02 -9.18
CA VAL A 411 -1.75 -20.20 -8.52
C VAL A 411 -3.28 -20.09 -8.46
N HIS A 412 -3.81 -18.87 -8.30
CA HIS A 412 -5.25 -18.60 -8.29
C HIS A 412 -5.89 -18.57 -9.70
N SER A 413 -5.11 -18.72 -10.76
CA SER A 413 -5.65 -18.86 -12.12
C SER A 413 -6.01 -20.33 -12.36
N PRO A 414 -7.30 -20.69 -12.52
CA PRO A 414 -7.64 -21.96 -13.15
C PRO A 414 -7.07 -22.05 -14.57
N VAL A 415 -7.14 -23.26 -15.13
CA VAL A 415 -6.96 -23.51 -16.57
C VAL A 415 -8.25 -23.13 -17.28
N SER A 416 -8.15 -22.61 -18.51
CA SER A 416 -9.31 -22.29 -19.35
C SER A 416 -10.02 -23.51 -19.93
N ASP A 417 -11.11 -23.27 -20.64
CA ASP A 417 -11.66 -24.21 -21.61
C ASP A 417 -10.61 -24.62 -22.65
N ASP A 418 -10.82 -25.80 -23.24
CA ASP A 418 -9.94 -26.44 -24.23
C ASP A 418 -10.39 -26.12 -25.67
N PHE A 419 -9.46 -25.63 -26.51
CA PHE A 419 -9.72 -25.37 -27.93
C PHE A 419 -8.76 -26.12 -28.86
N ALA A 420 -9.28 -26.97 -29.75
CA ALA A 420 -8.58 -27.43 -30.95
C ALA A 420 -9.52 -27.27 -32.16
N VAL A 421 -9.04 -26.69 -33.26
CA VAL A 421 -9.80 -26.50 -34.51
C VAL A 421 -8.86 -26.54 -35.73
N GLY A 422 -9.41 -26.83 -36.91
CA GLY A 422 -8.71 -26.78 -38.20
C GLY A 422 -8.24 -25.37 -38.63
N SER A 423 -7.54 -25.27 -39.77
CA SER A 423 -6.85 -24.02 -40.15
C SER A 423 -6.75 -23.68 -41.65
N GLN A 424 -6.35 -22.44 -41.93
CA GLN A 424 -6.32 -21.86 -43.28
C GLN A 424 -5.31 -22.51 -44.21
N SER A 425 -4.18 -22.96 -43.66
CA SER A 425 -3.19 -23.76 -44.39
C SER A 425 -3.72 -25.10 -44.93
N GLN A 426 -4.82 -25.62 -44.36
CA GLN A 426 -5.41 -26.93 -44.68
C GLN A 426 -6.84 -26.82 -45.26
N GLY A 427 -7.33 -25.60 -45.54
CA GLY A 427 -8.61 -25.34 -46.21
C GLY A 427 -9.76 -24.82 -45.33
N CYS A 428 -9.61 -24.77 -44.01
CA CYS A 428 -10.61 -24.19 -43.10
C CYS A 428 -10.41 -22.66 -42.97
N PRO A 429 -11.44 -21.81 -42.94
CA PRO A 429 -11.24 -20.38 -42.68
C PRO A 429 -10.56 -20.14 -41.31
N ALA A 430 -9.74 -19.09 -41.20
CA ALA A 430 -9.06 -18.74 -39.95
C ALA A 430 -10.07 -18.42 -38.83
N GLN A 431 -9.87 -19.00 -37.64
CA GLN A 431 -10.88 -19.06 -36.58
C GLN A 431 -10.57 -18.12 -35.41
N TRP A 432 -11.59 -17.41 -34.91
CA TRP A 432 -11.50 -16.67 -33.66
C TRP A 432 -11.81 -17.58 -32.47
N GLN A 433 -10.80 -17.92 -31.68
CA GLN A 433 -10.96 -18.61 -30.40
C GLN A 433 -11.28 -17.57 -29.32
N SER A 434 -12.12 -17.97 -28.34
CA SER A 434 -12.66 -17.07 -27.30
C SER A 434 -12.73 -17.81 -25.97
N TRP A 435 -11.81 -17.52 -25.06
CA TRP A 435 -11.74 -18.15 -23.74
C TRP A 435 -12.42 -17.26 -22.69
N THR A 436 -13.35 -17.82 -21.92
CA THR A 436 -14.04 -17.09 -20.85
C THR A 436 -13.20 -17.12 -19.57
N ILE A 437 -12.46 -16.04 -19.32
CA ILE A 437 -11.51 -15.92 -18.19
C ILE A 437 -12.06 -15.10 -17.02
N THR A 438 -13.38 -14.88 -16.96
CA THR A 438 -14.09 -14.10 -15.93
C THR A 438 -13.70 -14.47 -14.49
N SER A 439 -13.53 -15.76 -14.20
CA SER A 439 -13.09 -16.25 -12.89
C SER A 439 -11.64 -15.90 -12.57
N MET A 440 -10.74 -16.03 -13.56
CA MET A 440 -9.33 -15.69 -13.44
C MET A 440 -9.17 -14.18 -13.16
N MET A 441 -9.87 -13.34 -13.93
CA MET A 441 -9.73 -11.88 -13.86
C MET A 441 -10.35 -11.28 -12.59
N LYS A 442 -11.38 -11.92 -12.01
CA LYS A 442 -11.85 -11.63 -10.64
C LYS A 442 -10.76 -11.92 -9.62
N ALA A 443 -10.25 -13.16 -9.60
CA ALA A 443 -9.21 -13.58 -8.65
C ALA A 443 -7.94 -12.71 -8.75
N GLU A 444 -7.58 -12.25 -9.95
CA GLU A 444 -6.47 -11.33 -10.21
C GLU A 444 -6.67 -9.92 -9.66
N ARG A 445 -7.91 -9.42 -9.55
CA ARG A 445 -8.23 -8.11 -8.94
C ARG A 445 -8.54 -8.17 -7.46
N ASP A 446 -9.03 -9.30 -6.95
CA ASP A 446 -9.36 -9.46 -5.53
C ASP A 446 -8.15 -9.94 -4.69
N ASN A 447 -7.14 -10.57 -5.31
CA ASN A 447 -5.93 -11.02 -4.61
C ASN A 447 -4.98 -9.85 -4.29
N SER A 448 -4.68 -9.65 -3.01
CA SER A 448 -3.87 -8.53 -2.48
C SER A 448 -2.43 -8.46 -3.00
N SER A 449 -1.88 -9.56 -3.54
CA SER A 449 -0.54 -9.56 -4.17
C SER A 449 -0.53 -9.06 -5.62
N TYR A 450 -1.72 -8.86 -6.22
CA TYR A 450 -1.89 -8.57 -7.65
C TYR A 450 -2.83 -7.38 -7.93
N ASN A 451 -3.69 -7.03 -6.98
CA ASN A 451 -4.72 -6.01 -7.13
C ASN A 451 -4.20 -4.59 -7.46
N THR A 452 -2.95 -4.27 -7.11
CA THR A 452 -2.27 -3.00 -7.45
C THR A 452 -1.61 -2.99 -8.83
N ARG A 453 -1.49 -4.12 -9.53
CA ARG A 453 -0.85 -4.19 -10.86
C ARG A 453 -1.69 -3.44 -11.90
N THR A 454 -1.04 -2.55 -12.65
CA THR A 454 -1.64 -1.82 -13.79
C THR A 454 -1.80 -2.68 -15.03
N THR A 455 -1.25 -3.90 -15.03
CA THR A 455 -1.38 -4.89 -16.12
C THR A 455 -1.75 -6.30 -15.62
N ALA A 456 -2.12 -7.18 -16.54
CA ALA A 456 -2.23 -8.62 -16.34
C ALA A 456 -1.61 -9.36 -17.54
N THR A 457 -0.75 -10.34 -17.28
CA THR A 457 -0.19 -11.20 -18.33
C THR A 457 -1.09 -12.41 -18.56
N ILE A 458 -1.58 -12.59 -19.78
CA ILE A 458 -2.22 -13.82 -20.26
C ILE A 458 -1.18 -14.60 -21.05
N GLY A 459 -0.92 -15.85 -20.65
CA GLY A 459 -0.07 -16.78 -21.40
C GLY A 459 -0.93 -17.84 -22.09
N ILE A 460 -0.58 -18.17 -23.33
CA ILE A 460 -1.25 -19.17 -24.16
C ILE A 460 -0.28 -20.31 -24.50
N TYR A 461 -0.73 -21.54 -24.27
CA TYR A 461 0.11 -22.75 -24.30
C TYR A 461 -0.69 -23.97 -24.78
N SER A 462 0.03 -24.98 -25.30
CA SER A 462 -0.56 -26.28 -25.65
C SER A 462 -0.78 -27.10 -24.39
N SER A 463 -1.88 -27.85 -24.30
CA SER A 463 -2.19 -28.72 -23.16
C SER A 463 -1.20 -29.87 -22.98
N ASP A 464 -0.54 -30.27 -24.07
CA ASP A 464 0.67 -31.08 -24.10
C ASP A 464 1.65 -30.44 -25.09
N GLU A 465 2.87 -30.13 -24.63
CA GLU A 465 3.95 -29.54 -25.43
C GLU A 465 5.01 -30.59 -25.83
N SER A 466 4.67 -31.87 -25.79
CA SER A 466 5.46 -32.98 -26.34
C SER A 466 4.86 -33.54 -27.64
N ASP A 467 3.54 -33.45 -27.84
CA ASP A 467 2.90 -33.77 -29.12
C ASP A 467 2.92 -32.59 -30.09
N LYS A 468 3.51 -32.81 -31.26
CA LYS A 468 3.56 -31.88 -32.39
C LYS A 468 2.20 -31.59 -33.01
N ASN A 469 1.19 -32.40 -32.76
CA ASN A 469 -0.19 -32.10 -33.19
C ASN A 469 -0.75 -30.88 -32.45
N GLY A 470 -0.13 -30.45 -31.34
CA GLY A 470 -0.47 -29.23 -30.59
C GLY A 470 0.13 -27.93 -31.14
N TRP A 471 0.87 -27.99 -32.25
CA TRP A 471 1.46 -26.81 -32.89
C TRP A 471 0.37 -25.88 -33.46
N ARG A 472 0.49 -24.56 -33.23
CA ARG A 472 -0.47 -23.55 -33.70
C ARG A 472 0.22 -22.24 -34.05
N HIS A 473 -0.29 -21.53 -35.07
CA HIS A 473 0.06 -20.13 -35.34
C HIS A 473 -1.18 -19.24 -35.25
N TYR A 474 -0.99 -18.02 -34.77
CA TYR A 474 -2.04 -17.05 -34.49
C TYR A 474 -1.70 -15.67 -35.04
N ASP A 475 -2.75 -14.93 -35.40
CA ASP A 475 -2.70 -13.65 -36.09
C ASP A 475 -2.36 -12.50 -35.13
N ASN A 476 -1.22 -11.85 -35.35
CA ASN A 476 -0.78 -10.71 -34.53
C ASN A 476 -1.23 -9.34 -35.07
N ASP A 477 -1.91 -9.27 -36.22
CA ASP A 477 -2.57 -8.05 -36.72
C ASP A 477 -4.02 -8.37 -37.17
N PRO A 478 -5.05 -8.08 -36.35
CA PRO A 478 -5.09 -7.08 -35.27
C PRO A 478 -4.65 -7.58 -33.89
N GLY A 479 -4.21 -8.83 -33.77
CA GLY A 479 -3.67 -9.38 -32.52
C GLY A 479 -4.70 -9.88 -31.50
N PRO A 480 -4.21 -10.31 -30.32
CA PRO A 480 -5.07 -10.79 -29.24
C PRO A 480 -5.73 -9.64 -28.49
N SER A 481 -7.01 -9.82 -28.15
CA SER A 481 -7.82 -8.83 -27.46
C SER A 481 -8.46 -9.40 -26.20
N LEU A 482 -8.79 -8.51 -25.26
CA LEU A 482 -9.44 -8.80 -24.00
C LEU A 482 -10.60 -7.84 -23.81
N THR A 483 -11.84 -8.35 -23.93
CA THR A 483 -13.05 -7.59 -23.60
C THR A 483 -13.41 -7.87 -22.13
N LEU A 484 -13.48 -6.83 -21.30
CA LEU A 484 -14.00 -6.88 -19.93
C LEU A 484 -15.35 -6.16 -19.85
N GLU A 485 -16.39 -6.83 -19.37
CA GLU A 485 -17.60 -6.14 -18.88
C GLU A 485 -17.51 -5.99 -17.37
N TYR A 486 -17.55 -4.76 -16.84
CA TYR A 486 -17.46 -4.55 -15.40
C TYR A 486 -18.33 -3.39 -14.88
N LEU A 487 -18.54 -3.38 -13.56
CA LEU A 487 -19.07 -2.22 -12.82
C LEU A 487 -17.98 -1.66 -11.89
N PRO A 488 -17.81 -0.33 -11.81
CA PRO A 488 -16.83 0.30 -10.92
C PRO A 488 -17.08 -0.07 -9.46
N ALA A 489 -16.05 -0.43 -8.68
CA ALA A 489 -16.21 -0.58 -7.24
C ALA A 489 -16.66 0.75 -6.59
N VAL A 490 -17.78 0.69 -5.86
CA VAL A 490 -18.18 1.67 -4.83
C VAL A 490 -17.08 1.75 -3.76
N ALA A 491 -17.00 2.84 -2.99
CA ALA A 491 -16.05 2.89 -1.88
C ALA A 491 -16.47 1.95 -0.75
N ASP A 492 -15.48 1.40 -0.04
CA ASP A 492 -15.68 0.46 1.05
C ASP A 492 -16.67 0.99 2.11
N PRO A 493 -17.65 0.19 2.55
CA PRO A 493 -18.48 0.57 3.68
C PRO A 493 -17.61 0.72 4.92
N THR A 494 -17.93 1.73 5.73
CA THR A 494 -17.37 1.95 7.06
C THR A 494 -18.50 1.85 8.09
N LEU A 495 -18.18 1.39 9.30
CA LEU A 495 -19.14 1.33 10.40
C LEU A 495 -18.59 2.12 11.59
N THR A 496 -19.40 3.07 12.05
CA THR A 496 -19.18 3.83 13.27
C THR A 496 -20.26 3.42 14.28
N ILE A 497 -19.84 3.05 15.49
CA ILE A 497 -20.73 2.63 16.57
C ILE A 497 -20.65 3.69 17.69
N PRO A 498 -21.59 4.65 17.76
CA PRO A 498 -21.69 5.57 18.89
C PRO A 498 -21.71 4.82 20.23
N GLY A 499 -20.79 5.16 21.13
CA GLY A 499 -20.66 4.53 22.44
C GLY A 499 -19.93 3.17 22.47
N SER A 500 -19.34 2.70 21.37
CA SER A 500 -18.45 1.53 21.43
C SER A 500 -17.16 1.83 22.20
N LEU A 501 -16.71 0.89 23.02
CA LEU A 501 -15.69 1.13 24.04
C LEU A 501 -14.28 0.68 23.65
N ALA A 502 -14.17 -0.09 22.55
CA ALA A 502 -12.93 -0.59 21.98
C ALA A 502 -13.00 -0.50 20.44
N GLY A 503 -11.83 -0.44 19.79
CA GLY A 503 -11.70 -0.63 18.34
C GLY A 503 -12.05 -2.06 17.92
N PRO A 504 -12.13 -2.36 16.61
CA PRO A 504 -12.56 -3.67 16.11
C PRO A 504 -11.70 -4.84 16.66
N PRO A 505 -12.32 -5.91 17.20
CA PRO A 505 -13.76 -6.13 17.34
C PRO A 505 -14.38 -5.27 18.45
N TRP A 506 -15.42 -4.51 18.10
CA TRP A 506 -16.03 -3.53 19.00
C TRP A 506 -16.69 -4.21 20.22
N VAL A 507 -16.74 -3.51 21.34
CA VAL A 507 -17.50 -3.91 22.53
C VAL A 507 -18.59 -2.87 22.81
N SER A 508 -19.81 -3.35 23.07
CA SER A 508 -20.95 -2.54 23.48
C SER A 508 -21.54 -3.07 24.80
N THR A 509 -21.85 -2.15 25.70
CA THR A 509 -22.44 -2.42 27.02
C THR A 509 -23.94 -2.16 27.08
N ALA A 510 -24.55 -1.77 25.96
CA ALA A 510 -25.95 -1.39 25.89
C ALA A 510 -26.84 -2.55 25.41
N SER A 511 -27.98 -2.75 26.06
CA SER A 511 -29.05 -3.64 25.60
C SER A 511 -29.80 -3.11 24.35
N SER A 512 -29.51 -1.86 23.97
CA SER A 512 -30.00 -1.18 22.77
C SER A 512 -28.90 -0.26 22.22
N LEU A 513 -28.46 -0.47 20.98
CA LEU A 513 -27.27 0.19 20.40
C LEU A 513 -27.60 0.95 19.12
N THR A 514 -27.04 2.14 18.91
CA THR A 514 -27.14 2.84 17.60
C THR A 514 -25.96 2.48 16.71
N LEU A 515 -26.20 2.31 15.41
CA LEU A 515 -25.17 2.07 14.39
C LEU A 515 -25.26 3.13 13.29
N ASN A 516 -24.12 3.67 12.85
CA ASN A 516 -24.03 4.59 11.71
C ASN A 516 -23.10 4.00 10.66
N ALA A 517 -23.58 3.81 9.43
CA ALA A 517 -22.79 3.32 8.32
C ALA A 517 -22.28 4.50 7.47
N GLY A 518 -20.97 4.65 7.32
CA GLY A 518 -20.39 5.57 6.34
C GLY A 518 -20.24 4.86 5.00
N VAL A 519 -20.94 5.33 3.97
CA VAL A 519 -20.90 4.78 2.61
C VAL A 519 -20.71 5.92 1.63
N SER A 520 -19.67 5.85 0.79
CA SER A 520 -19.31 6.91 -0.14
C SER A 520 -19.20 6.41 -1.58
N LEU A 521 -19.36 7.34 -2.50
CA LEU A 521 -19.01 7.16 -3.90
C LEU A 521 -17.48 7.20 -4.05
N ARG A 522 -16.97 6.68 -5.17
CA ARG A 522 -15.56 6.83 -5.54
C ARG A 522 -15.24 8.29 -5.81
N SER A 523 -14.01 8.73 -5.53
CA SER A 523 -13.52 10.05 -5.96
C SER A 523 -13.73 10.25 -7.47
N GLY A 524 -14.19 11.44 -7.88
CA GLY A 524 -14.66 11.76 -9.24
C GLY A 524 -16.20 11.70 -9.38
N ILE A 525 -16.82 10.64 -8.84
CA ILE A 525 -18.25 10.36 -9.04
C ILE A 525 -19.15 11.40 -8.35
N SER A 526 -20.13 11.91 -9.09
CA SER A 526 -21.17 12.84 -8.60
C SER A 526 -22.58 12.40 -9.00
N CYS A 527 -23.49 12.35 -8.02
CA CYS A 527 -24.91 12.03 -8.26
C CYS A 527 -25.67 13.07 -9.10
N GLY A 528 -25.12 14.26 -9.36
CA GLY A 528 -25.83 15.32 -10.11
C GLY A 528 -27.12 15.82 -9.43
N GLY A 529 -27.24 15.69 -8.10
CA GLY A 529 -28.41 16.09 -7.32
C GLY A 529 -29.44 14.98 -7.03
N ALA A 530 -29.31 13.80 -7.63
CA ALA A 530 -30.16 12.64 -7.32
C ALA A 530 -29.66 11.83 -6.10
N SER A 531 -30.48 10.91 -5.58
CA SER A 531 -30.01 9.87 -4.64
C SER A 531 -29.41 8.70 -5.43
N CYS A 532 -28.08 8.71 -5.63
CA CYS A 532 -27.38 7.71 -6.46
C CYS A 532 -26.69 6.58 -5.68
N LEU A 533 -26.79 6.56 -4.35
CA LEU A 533 -26.24 5.51 -3.49
C LEU A 533 -27.37 4.89 -2.66
N LYS A 534 -27.44 3.57 -2.58
CA LYS A 534 -28.28 2.83 -1.63
C LYS A 534 -27.38 2.21 -0.58
N GLY A 535 -27.84 2.16 0.66
CA GLY A 535 -27.20 1.38 1.72
C GLY A 535 -28.19 0.49 2.46
N ARG A 536 -27.68 -0.58 3.07
CA ARG A 536 -28.44 -1.54 3.88
C ARG A 536 -27.55 -2.05 5.01
N VAL A 537 -28.13 -2.27 6.19
CA VAL A 537 -27.39 -2.84 7.33
C VAL A 537 -28.17 -4.04 7.87
N THR A 538 -27.49 -5.18 7.98
CA THR A 538 -28.03 -6.43 8.52
C THR A 538 -27.23 -6.84 9.74
N VAL A 539 -27.86 -7.05 10.89
CA VAL A 539 -27.18 -7.58 12.07
C VAL A 539 -27.59 -9.02 12.31
N LYS A 540 -26.59 -9.91 12.33
CA LYS A 540 -26.73 -11.33 12.66
C LYS A 540 -26.25 -11.59 14.08
N GLY A 541 -27.03 -12.33 14.85
CA GLY A 541 -26.64 -12.86 16.14
C GLY A 541 -26.00 -14.25 16.06
N PRO A 542 -25.80 -14.90 17.21
CA PRO A 542 -25.32 -16.28 17.31
C PRO A 542 -26.11 -17.24 16.41
N GLY A 543 -25.41 -18.18 15.77
CA GLY A 543 -26.02 -19.08 14.79
C GLY A 543 -26.41 -18.43 13.45
N GLY A 544 -26.12 -17.13 13.25
CA GLY A 544 -26.37 -16.42 11.99
C GLY A 544 -27.79 -15.87 11.81
N ALA A 545 -28.66 -16.03 12.81
CA ALA A 545 -30.02 -15.49 12.79
C ALA A 545 -30.02 -13.96 12.72
N VAL A 546 -30.83 -13.39 11.81
CA VAL A 546 -30.99 -11.93 11.67
C VAL A 546 -31.84 -11.39 12.82
N LEU A 547 -31.38 -10.34 13.51
CA LEU A 547 -32.14 -9.68 14.56
C LEU A 547 -33.30 -8.86 13.98
N SER A 548 -34.50 -9.06 14.53
CA SER A 548 -35.67 -8.22 14.25
C SER A 548 -35.55 -6.87 14.96
N GLY A 549 -35.54 -5.77 14.21
CA GLY A 549 -35.38 -4.40 14.73
C GLY A 549 -34.91 -3.37 13.68
N PHE A 550 -34.46 -3.84 12.52
CA PHE A 550 -33.95 -3.01 11.43
C PHE A 550 -34.84 -3.04 10.19
N PRO A 551 -34.84 -1.98 9.37
CA PRO A 551 -35.15 -2.12 7.95
C PRO A 551 -34.06 -2.96 7.28
N THR A 552 -34.33 -4.24 6.99
CA THR A 552 -33.53 -5.05 6.05
C THR A 552 -33.78 -4.66 4.59
N ALA A 553 -34.05 -3.38 4.35
CA ALA A 553 -34.40 -2.76 3.08
C ALA A 553 -33.38 -1.69 2.71
N TRP A 554 -33.27 -1.39 1.42
CA TRP A 554 -32.34 -0.40 0.89
C TRP A 554 -32.82 1.03 1.19
N VAL A 555 -31.92 1.89 1.68
CA VAL A 555 -32.15 3.32 1.89
C VAL A 555 -31.30 4.13 0.91
N SER A 556 -31.94 4.97 0.10
CA SER A 556 -31.27 5.79 -0.92
C SER A 556 -30.79 7.13 -0.35
N THR A 557 -29.52 7.48 -0.58
CA THR A 557 -28.85 8.71 -0.14
C THR A 557 -28.02 9.34 -1.26
N THR A 558 -27.45 10.53 -1.01
CA THR A 558 -26.68 11.32 -1.99
C THR A 558 -25.19 11.45 -1.63
N ALA A 559 -24.80 11.32 -0.35
CA ALA A 559 -23.40 11.42 0.08
C ALA A 559 -23.10 10.72 1.43
N SER A 560 -21.89 10.16 1.51
CA SER A 560 -21.05 9.79 2.65
C SER A 560 -21.61 9.04 3.89
N THR A 561 -22.83 9.26 4.38
CA THR A 561 -23.32 8.65 5.63
C THR A 561 -24.79 8.22 5.58
N LEU A 562 -25.03 6.97 5.96
CA LEU A 562 -26.31 6.36 6.26
C LEU A 562 -26.39 6.08 7.77
N SER A 563 -27.02 6.98 8.52
CA SER A 563 -27.42 6.72 9.91
C SER A 563 -28.64 5.80 9.94
N LEU A 564 -28.67 4.82 10.86
CA LEU A 564 -29.86 3.98 11.01
C LEU A 564 -30.97 4.71 11.78
N PRO A 565 -32.25 4.57 11.37
CA PRO A 565 -33.37 5.25 12.03
C PRO A 565 -33.80 4.58 13.35
N THR A 566 -33.37 3.34 13.63
CA THR A 566 -33.75 2.57 14.83
C THR A 566 -32.54 1.87 15.48
N PRO A 567 -32.44 1.87 16.83
CA PRO A 567 -31.43 1.10 17.55
C PRO A 567 -31.59 -0.43 17.50
N VAL A 568 -30.50 -1.15 17.77
CA VAL A 568 -30.41 -2.61 17.86
C VAL A 568 -31.01 -3.13 19.18
N SER A 569 -32.30 -3.42 19.20
CA SER A 569 -32.94 -4.09 20.35
C SER A 569 -32.63 -5.61 20.39
N GLY A 570 -32.58 -6.19 21.58
CA GLY A 570 -32.48 -7.65 21.76
C GLY A 570 -31.06 -8.20 21.81
N LEU A 571 -30.06 -7.34 22.05
CA LEU A 571 -28.70 -7.76 22.35
C LEU A 571 -28.67 -8.51 23.69
N LYS A 572 -28.10 -9.72 23.67
CA LYS A 572 -27.91 -10.57 24.84
C LYS A 572 -26.47 -10.51 25.29
N ASP A 573 -26.26 -10.47 26.61
CA ASP A 573 -24.93 -10.48 27.21
C ASP A 573 -24.09 -11.71 26.81
N GLY A 574 -22.77 -11.55 26.77
CA GLY A 574 -21.80 -12.59 26.41
C GLY A 574 -21.81 -13.06 24.95
N ASN A 575 -22.60 -12.41 24.06
CA ASN A 575 -22.80 -12.87 22.68
C ASN A 575 -22.07 -12.02 21.64
N ALA A 576 -21.54 -12.69 20.62
CA ALA A 576 -20.98 -12.07 19.41
C ALA A 576 -22.07 -11.78 18.38
N TYR A 577 -21.92 -10.66 17.68
CA TYR A 577 -22.81 -10.18 16.64
C TYR A 577 -22.01 -9.73 15.41
N THR A 578 -22.51 -10.01 14.21
CA THR A 578 -21.93 -9.53 12.95
C THR A 578 -22.87 -8.52 12.31
N VAL A 579 -22.43 -7.26 12.23
CA VAL A 579 -23.03 -6.24 11.37
C VAL A 579 -22.48 -6.43 9.96
N ILE A 580 -23.34 -6.58 8.97
CA ILE A 580 -22.99 -6.54 7.55
C ILE A 580 -23.55 -5.23 7.01
N VAL A 581 -22.68 -4.36 6.52
CA VAL A 581 -23.08 -3.16 5.78
C VAL A 581 -22.94 -3.48 4.29
N GLU A 582 -24.02 -3.33 3.54
CA GLU A 582 -24.08 -3.47 2.08
C GLU A 582 -24.34 -2.08 1.47
N ALA A 583 -23.67 -1.77 0.37
CA ALA A 583 -23.89 -0.55 -0.41
C ALA A 583 -24.07 -0.90 -1.89
N GLU A 584 -24.98 -0.21 -2.57
CA GLU A 584 -25.23 -0.32 -4.02
C GLU A 584 -25.24 1.09 -4.62
N GLU A 585 -24.36 1.40 -5.56
CA GLU A 585 -24.46 2.63 -6.35
C GLU A 585 -25.52 2.43 -7.45
N SER A 586 -26.63 3.17 -7.42
CA SER A 586 -27.74 2.97 -8.38
C SER A 586 -27.44 3.48 -9.79
N LEU A 587 -26.43 4.34 -9.97
CA LEU A 587 -25.92 4.74 -11.28
C LEU A 587 -25.20 3.60 -12.00
N THR A 588 -24.56 2.68 -11.29
CA THR A 588 -23.81 1.55 -11.88
C THR A 588 -24.54 0.21 -11.67
N GLY A 589 -25.26 0.05 -10.57
CA GLY A 589 -25.72 -1.25 -10.04
C GLY A 589 -24.62 -1.98 -9.26
N SER A 590 -23.45 -1.36 -9.06
CA SER A 590 -22.31 -1.98 -8.39
C SER A 590 -22.56 -2.10 -6.89
N THR A 591 -22.27 -3.26 -6.30
CA THR A 591 -22.37 -3.49 -4.85
C THR A 591 -21.04 -3.78 -4.19
N THR A 592 -20.93 -3.36 -2.94
CA THR A 592 -19.87 -3.75 -2.00
C THR A 592 -20.50 -4.12 -0.66
N SER A 593 -19.86 -5.00 0.10
CA SER A 593 -20.33 -5.38 1.43
C SER A 593 -19.17 -5.62 2.37
N LYS A 594 -19.30 -5.20 3.63
CA LYS A 594 -18.28 -5.38 4.66
C LYS A 594 -18.88 -5.86 5.97
N SER A 595 -18.27 -6.89 6.54
CA SER A 595 -18.66 -7.47 7.83
C SER A 595 -17.83 -6.88 8.96
N PHE A 596 -18.50 -6.66 10.09
CA PHE A 596 -18.00 -5.97 11.26
C PHE A 596 -18.48 -6.70 12.51
N SER A 597 -17.56 -7.25 13.30
CA SER A 597 -17.89 -8.04 14.49
C SER A 597 -17.87 -7.18 15.74
N PHE A 598 -18.91 -7.29 16.58
CA PHE A 598 -18.94 -6.71 17.91
C PHE A 598 -19.46 -7.70 18.95
N TRP A 599 -19.13 -7.44 20.21
CA TRP A 599 -19.60 -8.20 21.37
C TRP A 599 -20.55 -7.35 22.21
N SER A 600 -21.61 -7.98 22.71
CA SER A 600 -22.49 -7.42 23.74
C SER A 600 -22.01 -7.89 25.11
N ASP A 601 -21.43 -6.99 25.89
CA ASP A 601 -20.86 -7.23 27.24
C ASP A 601 -21.53 -6.28 28.22
N GLN A 602 -22.70 -6.68 28.69
CA GLN A 602 -23.59 -5.92 29.59
C GLN A 602 -23.31 -6.24 31.07
N THR A 603 -22.54 -7.29 31.37
CA THR A 603 -22.15 -7.67 32.74
C THR A 603 -21.16 -6.66 33.33
N PRO A 604 -21.53 -5.96 34.43
CA PRO A 604 -20.58 -5.12 35.18
C PRO A 604 -19.48 -5.97 35.81
N GLY A 605 -18.36 -5.35 36.18
CA GLY A 605 -17.37 -6.02 37.02
C GLY A 605 -18.01 -6.53 38.32
N ALA A 606 -17.54 -7.67 38.83
CA ALA A 606 -17.92 -8.11 40.16
C ALA A 606 -17.42 -7.11 41.23
N ALA A 607 -18.10 -7.04 42.37
CA ALA A 607 -17.70 -6.16 43.46
C ALA A 607 -16.38 -6.65 44.10
N PRO A 608 -15.50 -5.76 44.58
CA PRO A 608 -14.28 -6.17 45.26
C PRO A 608 -14.59 -6.95 46.55
N THR A 609 -13.77 -7.96 46.81
CA THR A 609 -13.90 -8.90 47.93
C THR A 609 -12.85 -8.62 49.02
N GLU A 610 -13.08 -9.11 50.24
CA GLU A 610 -12.13 -9.06 51.36
C GLU A 610 -11.45 -7.67 51.54
N LEU A 611 -12.27 -6.65 51.80
CA LEU A 611 -11.77 -5.33 52.15
C LEU A 611 -11.23 -5.36 53.58
N ALA A 612 -9.97 -4.94 53.76
CA ALA A 612 -9.36 -4.73 55.06
C ALA A 612 -8.62 -3.39 55.11
N VAL A 613 -8.50 -2.82 56.32
CA VAL A 613 -7.66 -1.65 56.60
C VAL A 613 -6.76 -1.99 57.79
N ALA A 614 -5.45 -1.84 57.61
CA ALA A 614 -4.44 -2.19 58.60
C ALA A 614 -3.32 -1.14 58.69
N LEU A 615 -2.46 -1.24 59.71
CA LEU A 615 -1.26 -0.41 59.84
C LEU A 615 -0.12 -0.95 58.98
N ALA A 616 0.70 -0.05 58.43
CA ALA A 616 1.98 -0.40 57.82
C ALA A 616 2.84 -1.24 58.78
N GLY A 617 3.06 -2.51 58.45
CA GLY A 617 3.72 -3.50 59.31
C GLY A 617 2.93 -4.78 59.58
N GLY A 618 1.64 -4.85 59.21
CA GLY A 618 0.87 -6.09 59.18
C GLY A 618 0.19 -6.51 60.50
N THR A 619 0.11 -5.61 61.48
CA THR A 619 -0.74 -5.80 62.67
C THR A 619 -2.20 -5.53 62.32
N TRP A 620 -3.00 -6.61 62.30
CA TRP A 620 -4.44 -6.57 62.02
C TRP A 620 -5.23 -5.87 63.13
N LEU A 621 -6.12 -4.96 62.73
CA LEU A 621 -7.01 -4.25 63.64
C LEU A 621 -8.24 -5.09 63.99
N SER A 622 -8.16 -5.89 65.04
CA SER A 622 -9.35 -6.15 65.87
C SER A 622 -9.69 -4.87 66.66
N SER A 623 -10.94 -4.72 67.10
CA SER A 623 -11.53 -3.43 67.47
C SER A 623 -10.76 -2.64 68.55
N GLY A 624 -9.90 -1.72 68.10
CA GLY A 624 -9.41 -0.58 68.86
C GLY A 624 -8.06 -0.74 69.57
N SER A 625 -6.95 -0.53 68.84
CA SER A 625 -5.88 0.42 69.24
C SER A 625 -4.84 0.61 68.12
N VAL A 626 -4.27 1.81 68.04
CA VAL A 626 -3.08 2.17 67.27
C VAL A 626 -2.09 2.81 68.25
N ASP A 627 -0.78 2.59 68.05
CA ASP A 627 0.29 3.21 68.84
C ASP A 627 1.51 3.54 67.96
N THR A 628 2.21 4.62 68.32
CA THR A 628 3.44 5.17 67.71
C THR A 628 3.41 5.53 66.20
N GLY A 629 3.73 6.80 65.90
CA GLY A 629 3.95 7.28 64.53
C GLY A 629 2.67 7.65 63.78
N THR A 630 2.82 8.43 62.69
CA THR A 630 1.70 8.79 61.80
C THR A 630 1.13 7.50 61.18
N PRO A 631 -0.16 7.17 61.38
CA PRO A 631 -0.72 5.92 60.86
C PRO A 631 -0.83 5.97 59.33
N HIS A 632 0.16 5.40 58.66
CA HIS A 632 0.04 4.98 57.27
C HIS A 632 -0.89 3.77 57.23
N LEU A 633 -2.18 4.04 57.00
CA LEU A 633 -3.19 3.01 56.83
C LEU A 633 -3.08 2.42 55.42
N HIS A 634 -2.98 1.11 55.33
CA HIS A 634 -3.05 0.38 54.06
C HIS A 634 -4.45 -0.22 53.94
N ALA A 635 -5.12 0.08 52.84
CA ALA A 635 -6.32 -0.63 52.42
C ALA A 635 -5.90 -1.79 51.51
N THR A 636 -6.15 -3.01 51.96
CA THR A 636 -5.91 -4.26 51.24
C THR A 636 -7.24 -4.75 50.69
N VAL A 637 -7.31 -5.00 49.38
CA VAL A 637 -8.55 -5.43 48.71
C VAL A 637 -8.27 -6.53 47.70
N ALA A 638 -8.93 -7.68 47.85
CA ALA A 638 -8.90 -8.74 46.85
C ALA A 638 -9.81 -8.38 45.67
N LEU A 639 -9.25 -8.18 44.48
CA LEU A 639 -10.06 -7.94 43.29
C LEU A 639 -10.72 -9.25 42.84
N PRO A 640 -11.96 -9.19 42.32
CA PRO A 640 -12.71 -10.40 42.03
C PRO A 640 -12.00 -11.27 40.98
N THR A 641 -12.01 -12.57 41.21
CA THR A 641 -11.95 -13.55 40.13
C THR A 641 -13.28 -13.56 39.38
N GLY A 642 -13.27 -14.02 38.11
CA GLY A 642 -14.52 -14.20 37.37
C GLY A 642 -15.36 -15.34 37.96
N PRO A 643 -16.69 -15.33 37.77
CA PRO A 643 -17.52 -16.51 38.03
C PRO A 643 -16.99 -17.68 37.19
N GLN A 644 -16.68 -18.82 37.80
CA GLN A 644 -15.90 -19.88 37.14
C GLN A 644 -16.56 -20.47 35.89
N ASP A 645 -17.90 -20.40 35.78
CA ASP A 645 -18.68 -20.95 34.66
C ASP A 645 -19.16 -19.90 33.64
N ALA A 646 -18.73 -18.64 33.73
CA ALA A 646 -19.08 -17.59 32.76
C ALA A 646 -17.86 -16.75 32.34
N GLN A 647 -17.92 -16.16 31.14
CA GLN A 647 -16.76 -15.60 30.42
C GLN A 647 -15.81 -14.79 31.31
N PRO A 648 -14.48 -15.02 31.23
CA PRO A 648 -13.51 -14.36 32.09
C PRO A 648 -13.67 -12.84 32.11
N ILE A 649 -13.67 -12.24 33.31
CA ILE A 649 -13.72 -10.78 33.50
C ILE A 649 -12.67 -10.08 32.61
N CYS A 650 -11.51 -10.73 32.45
CA CYS A 650 -10.52 -10.45 31.42
C CYS A 650 -9.85 -11.76 30.97
N PRO A 651 -9.24 -11.81 29.76
CA PRO A 651 -8.31 -12.87 29.41
C PRO A 651 -7.19 -12.98 30.47
N GLU A 652 -6.87 -14.20 30.90
CA GLU A 652 -6.22 -14.53 32.18
C GLU A 652 -4.83 -13.90 32.40
N THR A 653 -4.21 -13.35 31.35
CA THR A 653 -2.85 -12.78 31.34
C THR A 653 -2.80 -11.25 31.25
N THR A 654 -3.94 -10.54 31.21
CA THR A 654 -3.98 -9.09 30.94
C THR A 654 -4.29 -8.26 32.18
N GLN A 655 -3.46 -7.25 32.47
CA GLN A 655 -3.79 -6.20 33.45
C GLN A 655 -4.93 -5.32 32.92
N CYS A 656 -6.07 -5.33 33.61
CA CYS A 656 -7.35 -4.92 33.02
C CYS A 656 -8.39 -4.39 34.02
N LEU A 657 -8.24 -4.68 35.31
CA LEU A 657 -9.06 -4.08 36.35
C LEU A 657 -8.35 -2.85 36.90
N THR A 658 -9.15 -1.89 37.35
CA THR A 658 -8.67 -0.71 38.07
C THR A 658 -9.60 -0.48 39.26
N ALA A 659 -9.06 -0.45 40.47
CA ALA A 659 -9.82 -0.23 41.69
C ALA A 659 -9.86 1.26 42.03
N SER A 660 -11.06 1.79 42.27
CA SER A 660 -11.29 3.16 42.72
C SER A 660 -11.67 3.13 44.20
N PHE A 661 -10.92 3.85 45.02
CA PHE A 661 -11.05 3.90 46.48
C PHE A 661 -11.55 5.28 46.90
N THR A 662 -12.49 5.32 47.84
CA THR A 662 -13.04 6.56 48.42
C THR A 662 -13.20 6.36 49.92
N VAL A 663 -12.68 7.28 50.74
CA VAL A 663 -12.88 7.29 52.18
C VAL A 663 -13.81 8.45 52.54
N VAL A 664 -14.90 8.12 53.22
CA VAL A 664 -15.99 9.04 53.61
C VAL A 664 -16.05 9.12 55.14
N ASP A 665 -16.08 10.33 55.68
CA ASP A 665 -16.39 10.57 57.09
C ASP A 665 -17.88 10.23 57.35
N VAL A 666 -18.15 9.30 58.28
CA VAL A 666 -19.52 8.77 58.47
C VAL A 666 -20.46 9.79 59.10
N ALA A 667 -19.94 10.70 59.95
CA ALA A 667 -20.75 11.69 60.65
C ALA A 667 -21.17 12.87 59.76
N THR A 668 -20.31 13.27 58.82
CA THR A 668 -20.52 14.42 57.93
C THR A 668 -20.89 14.03 56.50
N SER A 669 -20.74 12.74 56.12
CA SER A 669 -20.78 12.25 54.74
C SER A 669 -19.77 12.91 53.79
N ALA A 670 -18.73 13.56 54.32
CA ALA A 670 -17.70 14.23 53.52
C ALA A 670 -16.66 13.23 52.99
N VAL A 671 -16.32 13.33 51.71
CA VAL A 671 -15.20 12.59 51.10
C VAL A 671 -13.89 13.22 51.57
N VAL A 672 -13.11 12.50 52.40
CA VAL A 672 -11.84 12.99 52.95
C VAL A 672 -10.62 12.58 52.10
N TRP A 673 -10.72 11.44 51.40
CA TRP A 673 -9.68 10.96 50.49
C TRP A 673 -10.27 10.10 49.35
N GLN A 674 -9.61 10.13 48.20
CA GLN A 674 -9.85 9.24 47.07
C GLN A 674 -8.53 8.89 46.39
N ALA A 675 -8.46 7.70 45.80
CA ALA A 675 -7.39 7.30 44.89
C ALA A 675 -7.85 6.19 43.94
N THR A 676 -7.00 5.85 42.98
CA THR A 676 -7.26 4.83 41.96
C THR A 676 -5.98 4.01 41.75
N SER A 677 -6.10 2.69 41.60
CA SER A 677 -4.95 1.81 41.37
C SER A 677 -4.34 1.98 39.98
N GLY A 678 -3.17 1.37 39.75
CA GLY A 678 -2.77 1.02 38.39
C GLY A 678 -3.63 -0.11 37.81
N PRO A 679 -3.53 -0.41 36.50
CA PRO A 679 -4.12 -1.60 35.90
C PRO A 679 -3.56 -2.88 36.53
N VAL A 680 -4.43 -3.83 36.87
CA VAL A 680 -4.08 -5.08 37.57
C VAL A 680 -4.90 -6.27 37.05
N THR A 681 -4.42 -7.48 37.30
CA THR A 681 -5.04 -8.75 36.85
C THR A 681 -6.20 -9.14 37.79
N PRO A 682 -7.30 -9.76 37.31
CA PRO A 682 -8.35 -10.29 38.18
C PRO A 682 -7.78 -11.28 39.22
N GLY A 683 -8.35 -11.31 40.43
CA GLY A 683 -7.80 -12.09 41.55
C GLY A 683 -6.54 -11.52 42.21
N SER A 684 -5.98 -10.39 41.73
CA SER A 684 -4.88 -9.71 42.43
C SER A 684 -5.38 -9.01 43.69
N THR A 685 -4.58 -9.03 44.74
CA THR A 685 -4.74 -8.10 45.87
C THR A 685 -4.15 -6.74 45.50
N VAL A 686 -4.86 -5.66 45.80
CA VAL A 686 -4.36 -4.28 45.70
C VAL A 686 -4.20 -3.72 47.11
N ASP A 687 -2.97 -3.35 47.45
CA ASP A 687 -2.65 -2.55 48.64
C ASP A 687 -2.49 -1.09 48.25
N ILE A 688 -3.21 -0.19 48.92
CA ILE A 688 -3.10 1.26 48.71
C ILE A 688 -2.99 2.01 50.02
N GLN A 689 -2.04 2.97 50.07
CA GLN A 689 -1.77 3.77 51.26
C GLN A 689 -2.74 4.96 51.32
N ILE A 690 -3.52 5.04 52.39
CA ILE A 690 -4.31 6.23 52.76
C ILE A 690 -3.34 7.22 53.46
N PRO A 691 -3.14 8.44 52.92
CA PRO A 691 -2.09 9.35 53.38
C PRO A 691 -2.52 10.20 54.57
N GLU A 692 -1.65 10.22 55.59
CA GLU A 692 -1.57 11.12 56.75
C GLU A 692 -2.81 11.39 57.61
N ALA A 693 -2.60 11.32 58.93
CA ALA A 693 -3.61 11.68 59.94
C ALA A 693 -4.07 13.15 59.89
N SER A 694 -3.42 14.01 59.10
CA SER A 694 -3.90 15.39 58.83
C SER A 694 -5.27 15.43 58.14
N LYS A 695 -5.74 14.31 57.57
CA LYS A 695 -7.07 14.16 56.94
C LYS A 695 -8.07 13.31 57.71
N LEU A 696 -7.66 12.69 58.83
CA LEU A 696 -8.49 11.76 59.61
C LEU A 696 -8.58 12.25 61.05
N VAL A 697 -9.78 12.60 61.50
CA VAL A 697 -10.03 13.19 62.83
C VAL A 697 -10.04 12.09 63.89
N ASP A 698 -9.53 12.40 65.08
CA ASP A 698 -9.57 11.50 66.23
C ASP A 698 -11.02 11.22 66.69
N ASN A 699 -11.28 9.96 67.08
CA ASN A 699 -12.58 9.43 67.48
C ASN A 699 -13.70 9.55 66.42
N HIS A 700 -13.36 9.73 65.14
CA HIS A 700 -14.30 9.64 64.02
C HIS A 700 -14.35 8.24 63.39
N SER A 701 -15.54 7.86 62.91
CA SER A 701 -15.76 6.67 62.09
C SER A 701 -15.70 7.02 60.60
N TYR A 702 -15.02 6.19 59.81
CA TYR A 702 -14.81 6.36 58.37
C TYR A 702 -15.29 5.13 57.60
N ARG A 703 -15.91 5.35 56.43
CA ARG A 703 -16.28 4.29 55.49
C ARG A 703 -15.32 4.30 54.30
N LEU A 704 -14.65 3.18 54.06
CA LEU A 704 -13.93 2.91 52.84
C LEU A 704 -14.89 2.26 51.83
N ASP A 705 -15.16 2.99 50.75
CA ASP A 705 -15.92 2.54 49.58
C ASP A 705 -14.96 2.19 48.45
N VAL A 706 -15.10 1.00 47.88
CA VAL A 706 -14.26 0.52 46.77
C VAL A 706 -15.11 -0.08 45.66
N SER A 707 -14.82 0.28 44.41
CA SER A 707 -15.38 -0.36 43.22
C SER A 707 -14.28 -0.70 42.21
N THR A 708 -14.52 -1.70 41.37
CA THR A 708 -13.61 -2.05 40.27
C THR A 708 -14.17 -1.57 38.94
N LYS A 709 -13.29 -1.16 38.04
CA LYS A 709 -13.63 -0.77 36.66
C LYS A 709 -12.86 -1.67 35.69
N LYS A 710 -13.57 -2.27 34.74
CA LYS A 710 -13.03 -3.17 33.71
C LYS A 710 -12.58 -2.36 32.50
N SER A 711 -11.31 -2.44 32.11
CA SER A 711 -10.72 -1.59 31.07
C SER A 711 -11.29 -1.85 29.67
N THR A 712 -11.71 -3.08 29.40
CA THR A 712 -12.23 -3.52 28.09
C THR A 712 -13.65 -3.04 27.77
N ASN A 713 -14.45 -2.69 28.79
CA ASN A 713 -15.83 -2.21 28.61
C ASN A 713 -16.18 -0.95 29.45
N ASN A 714 -15.22 -0.42 30.22
CA ASN A 714 -15.37 0.67 31.19
C ASN A 714 -16.49 0.52 32.24
N LEU A 715 -17.14 -0.64 32.37
CA LEU A 715 -18.17 -0.85 33.39
C LEU A 715 -17.54 -0.90 34.78
N THR A 716 -18.19 -0.18 35.70
CA THR A 716 -17.86 -0.17 37.12
C THR A 716 -18.73 -1.21 37.85
N SER A 717 -18.14 -1.92 38.82
CA SER A 717 -18.83 -2.83 39.70
C SER A 717 -19.81 -2.13 40.64
N ALA A 718 -20.62 -2.91 41.35
CA ALA A 718 -21.19 -2.44 42.62
C ALA A 718 -20.06 -2.03 43.58
N VAL A 719 -20.36 -1.06 44.46
CA VAL A 719 -19.44 -0.60 45.51
C VAL A 719 -19.50 -1.61 46.67
N SER A 720 -18.34 -2.11 47.08
CA SER A 720 -18.17 -2.77 48.38
C SER A 720 -17.70 -1.75 49.40
N SER A 721 -18.24 -1.80 50.62
CA SER A 721 -17.96 -0.84 51.68
C SER A 721 -17.54 -1.53 52.98
N MET A 722 -16.59 -0.94 53.70
CA MET A 722 -16.28 -1.29 55.10
C MET A 722 -16.17 -0.04 55.96
N THR A 723 -16.45 -0.16 57.26
CA THR A 723 -16.30 0.95 58.24
C THR A 723 -15.14 0.67 59.19
N PHE A 724 -14.37 1.71 59.54
CA PHE A 724 -13.28 1.67 60.52
C PHE A 724 -13.28 2.92 61.39
N ASP A 725 -12.90 2.77 62.67
CA ASP A 725 -12.80 3.90 63.61
C ASP A 725 -11.35 4.36 63.75
N VAL A 726 -11.13 5.68 63.69
CA VAL A 726 -9.81 6.29 63.92
C VAL A 726 -9.70 6.74 65.37
N LYS A 727 -8.64 6.30 66.06
CA LYS A 727 -8.29 6.75 67.41
C LYS A 727 -6.81 7.07 67.51
N ILE A 728 -6.49 8.35 67.68
CA ILE A 728 -5.15 8.91 67.69
C ILE A 728 -4.75 9.16 69.15
N ARG A 729 -3.84 8.34 69.67
CA ARG A 729 -3.24 8.58 70.99
C ARG A 729 -2.12 9.63 70.87
N PRO A 730 -1.97 10.56 71.82
CA PRO A 730 -0.75 11.35 71.94
C PRO A 730 0.45 10.43 72.18
N GLY A 731 1.39 10.41 71.24
CA GLY A 731 2.61 9.59 71.34
C GLY A 731 3.62 10.14 72.35
N ALA A 732 4.61 9.32 72.71
CA ALA A 732 5.74 9.76 73.53
C ALA A 732 6.63 10.74 72.75
N THR A 733 6.85 11.94 73.31
CA THR A 733 7.69 12.98 72.67
C THR A 733 9.17 12.70 72.89
N THR A 734 9.85 12.16 71.88
CA THR A 734 11.32 12.02 71.89
C THR A 734 11.99 13.40 71.77
N LEU A 735 12.48 13.94 72.88
CA LEU A 735 13.21 15.21 72.91
C LEU A 735 14.69 14.99 72.53
N ALA A 736 15.15 15.68 71.48
CA ALA A 736 16.57 15.80 71.19
C ALA A 736 17.23 16.81 72.14
N ALA A 737 18.36 16.44 72.76
CA ALA A 737 19.05 17.30 73.71
C ALA A 737 19.86 18.40 73.00
N PRO A 738 19.84 19.67 73.47
CA PRO A 738 20.78 20.69 73.02
C PRO A 738 22.20 20.39 73.52
N SER A 739 23.21 20.83 72.77
CA SER A 739 24.61 20.59 73.10
C SER A 739 25.13 21.51 74.22
N ALA A 740 25.66 20.89 75.28
CA ALA A 740 26.43 21.45 76.40
C ALA A 740 25.67 22.19 77.53
N SER A 741 26.16 21.93 78.76
CA SER A 741 25.95 22.69 80.02
C SER A 741 24.52 23.08 80.42
N ALA A 742 23.90 22.20 81.23
CA ALA A 742 22.94 22.50 82.31
C ALA A 742 22.02 23.74 82.13
N MET A 743 20.96 23.59 81.35
CA MET A 743 19.75 24.42 81.44
C MET A 743 18.53 23.54 81.77
N PRO A 744 17.52 24.06 82.50
CA PRO A 744 16.33 23.29 82.84
C PRO A 744 15.49 23.00 81.59
N ILE A 745 15.03 21.75 81.45
CA ILE A 745 14.07 21.38 80.41
C ILE A 745 12.67 21.66 80.95
N THR A 746 12.04 22.72 80.42
CA THR A 746 10.65 23.08 80.74
C THR A 746 9.70 22.35 79.80
N ILE A 747 8.85 21.47 80.34
CA ILE A 747 7.85 20.73 79.57
C ILE A 747 6.46 21.34 79.87
N THR A 748 6.00 22.21 78.98
CA THR A 748 4.69 22.86 79.09
C THR A 748 3.62 22.06 78.35
N MET A 749 2.64 21.51 79.06
CA MET A 749 1.49 20.85 78.45
C MET A 749 0.34 21.83 78.22
N THR A 750 0.00 22.10 76.96
CA THR A 750 -1.33 22.61 76.58
C THR A 750 -2.31 21.44 76.47
N ASN A 751 -3.48 21.56 77.09
CA ASN A 751 -4.59 20.60 77.03
C ASN A 751 -4.30 19.17 77.56
N ALA A 752 -3.68 19.06 78.74
CA ALA A 752 -3.57 17.77 79.45
C ALA A 752 -4.95 17.26 79.95
N SER A 753 -5.26 15.99 79.72
CA SER A 753 -6.40 15.29 80.32
C SER A 753 -6.06 14.76 81.72
N SER A 754 -7.00 14.90 82.67
CA SER A 754 -6.87 14.45 84.06
C SER A 754 -7.03 12.94 84.27
N VAL A 755 -7.39 12.18 83.22
CA VAL A 755 -7.70 10.74 83.32
C VAL A 755 -6.64 9.85 82.64
N ALA A 756 -5.63 10.44 82.00
CA ALA A 756 -4.61 9.72 81.24
C ALA A 756 -3.33 9.48 82.05
N LYS A 757 -2.69 8.33 81.81
CA LYS A 757 -1.30 8.08 82.24
C LYS A 757 -0.33 8.59 81.17
N TYR A 758 0.54 9.51 81.55
CA TYR A 758 1.64 9.97 80.72
C TYR A 758 2.92 9.25 81.14
N VAL A 759 3.68 8.75 80.17
CA VAL A 759 5.00 8.13 80.39
C VAL A 759 6.02 8.93 79.59
N TRP A 760 7.08 9.36 80.26
CA TRP A 760 8.19 10.09 79.66
C TRP A 760 9.45 9.28 79.84
N GLU A 761 10.18 9.02 78.74
CA GLU A 761 11.58 8.59 78.78
C GLU A 761 12.48 9.78 78.46
N ALA A 762 13.53 9.97 79.26
CA ALA A 762 14.55 10.99 79.03
C ALA A 762 15.91 10.31 78.82
N THR A 763 16.58 10.66 77.72
CA THR A 763 17.86 10.06 77.30
C THR A 763 18.99 11.07 77.47
N CYS A 764 19.94 10.77 78.36
CA CYS A 764 21.14 11.59 78.54
C CYS A 764 22.20 11.24 77.49
N PHE A 765 22.93 12.27 77.02
CA PHE A 765 24.12 12.12 76.17
C PHE A 765 25.36 12.55 76.97
N ASN A 766 26.45 11.79 76.86
CA ASN A 766 27.74 12.17 77.45
C ASN A 766 28.55 13.07 76.52
N GLY A 767 29.16 14.11 77.11
CA GLY A 767 30.32 14.79 76.54
C GLY A 767 31.62 13.95 76.69
N PRO A 768 32.80 14.55 76.42
CA PRO A 768 34.07 13.84 76.55
C PRO A 768 34.34 13.35 77.99
N THR A 769 35.11 12.27 78.10
CA THR A 769 35.18 11.42 79.30
C THR A 769 35.92 12.02 80.49
N GLY A 770 35.28 12.04 81.65
CA GLY A 770 35.90 12.22 82.97
C GLY A 770 35.21 11.35 84.03
N SER A 771 35.96 10.58 84.81
CA SER A 771 35.39 9.64 85.80
C SER A 771 35.14 10.34 87.14
N GLY A 772 33.89 10.69 87.44
CA GLY A 772 33.47 11.15 88.77
C GLY A 772 32.42 12.26 88.81
N GLU A 773 32.09 12.89 87.68
CA GLU A 773 31.12 13.99 87.65
C GLU A 773 29.67 13.49 87.80
N THR A 774 28.92 14.13 88.71
CA THR A 774 27.47 13.91 88.86
C THR A 774 26.71 14.93 88.01
N LEU A 775 26.20 14.51 86.86
CA LEU A 775 25.37 15.34 85.99
C LEU A 775 23.96 15.52 86.56
N THR A 776 23.76 16.62 87.30
CA THR A 776 22.43 17.03 87.78
C THR A 776 21.70 17.81 86.69
N SER A 777 20.50 17.36 86.32
CA SER A 777 19.58 18.07 85.43
C SER A 777 18.21 18.21 86.08
N THR A 778 17.60 19.38 85.96
CA THR A 778 16.30 19.72 86.57
C THR A 778 15.26 19.89 85.47
N ALA A 779 14.34 18.94 85.35
CA ALA A 779 13.14 19.11 84.52
C ALA A 779 12.02 19.76 85.36
N GLN A 780 11.42 20.84 84.86
CA GLN A 780 10.19 21.37 85.45
C GLN A 780 8.99 20.93 84.61
N VAL A 781 8.03 20.27 85.28
CA VAL A 781 6.81 19.74 84.68
C VAL A 781 5.62 20.48 85.28
N THR A 782 5.14 21.50 84.59
CA THR A 782 3.99 22.30 85.03
C THR A 782 2.70 21.72 84.46
N VAL A 783 1.86 21.11 85.32
CA VAL A 783 0.58 20.53 84.90
C VAL A 783 -0.59 21.40 85.40
N PRO A 784 -1.47 21.90 84.51
CA PRO A 784 -2.64 22.67 84.92
C PRO A 784 -3.77 21.75 85.39
N GLY A 785 -3.82 21.46 86.70
CA GLY A 785 -4.93 20.74 87.35
C GLY A 785 -4.47 19.69 88.36
N CYS A 786 -5.43 19.10 89.09
CA CYS A 786 -5.14 18.06 90.09
C CYS A 786 -4.78 16.73 89.41
N VAL A 787 -3.51 16.34 89.48
CA VAL A 787 -3.00 15.03 89.03
C VAL A 787 -2.87 14.10 90.24
N THR A 788 -3.37 12.87 90.13
CA THR A 788 -3.35 11.89 91.25
C THR A 788 -2.04 11.10 91.36
N SER A 789 -1.27 10.97 90.28
CA SER A 789 0.10 10.44 90.30
C SER A 789 0.87 10.84 89.04
N VAL A 790 2.15 11.18 89.18
CA VAL A 790 3.10 11.34 88.05
C VAL A 790 4.14 10.21 88.14
N THR A 791 4.56 9.65 87.00
CA THR A 791 5.60 8.62 86.95
C THR A 791 6.57 8.91 85.82
N ILE A 792 7.76 9.39 86.18
CA ILE A 792 8.87 9.63 85.26
C ILE A 792 9.74 8.36 85.25
N ARG A 793 10.16 7.90 84.06
CA ARG A 793 11.13 6.80 83.93
C ARG A 793 12.39 7.33 83.24
N VAL A 794 13.47 7.45 84.00
CA VAL A 794 14.79 7.79 83.46
C VAL A 794 15.50 6.50 83.06
N LYS A 795 16.04 6.44 81.84
CA LYS A 795 16.75 5.27 81.32
C LYS A 795 18.10 5.71 80.77
N ALA A 796 19.17 5.30 81.44
CA ALA A 796 20.52 5.47 80.91
C ALA A 796 20.71 4.56 79.69
N VAL A 797 21.31 5.08 78.62
CA VAL A 797 21.60 4.33 77.39
C VAL A 797 23.04 4.62 76.98
N SER A 798 23.86 3.58 76.87
CA SER A 798 25.25 3.68 76.41
C SER A 798 25.29 3.74 74.87
N PRO A 799 25.91 4.75 74.24
CA PRO A 799 25.98 4.86 72.77
C PRO A 799 26.74 3.72 72.07
N SER A 800 27.48 2.90 72.81
CA SER A 800 28.36 1.84 72.27
C SER A 800 27.98 0.42 72.70
N GLY A 801 26.84 0.22 73.36
CA GLY A 801 26.35 -1.13 73.72
C GLY A 801 27.20 -1.89 74.75
N LEU A 802 28.05 -1.20 75.51
CA LEU A 802 28.81 -1.79 76.61
C LEU A 802 28.07 -1.60 77.95
N ASP A 803 27.62 -2.71 78.54
CA ASP A 803 26.93 -2.75 79.83
C ASP A 803 27.91 -2.56 81.00
N GLY A 804 27.93 -1.33 81.53
CA GLY A 804 28.50 -1.00 82.84
C GLY A 804 27.40 -0.61 83.83
N PRO A 805 27.58 -0.82 85.15
CA PRO A 805 26.55 -0.54 86.15
C PRO A 805 26.39 0.98 86.42
N TRP A 806 25.61 1.66 85.59
CA TRP A 806 25.19 3.05 85.81
C TRP A 806 23.97 3.14 86.74
N SER A 807 24.13 3.70 87.94
CA SER A 807 23.03 3.93 88.89
C SER A 807 22.47 5.36 88.78
N ALA A 808 21.35 5.52 88.06
CA ALA A 808 20.65 6.79 87.93
C ALA A 808 19.63 7.01 89.06
N ASN A 809 20.00 7.79 90.08
CA ASN A 809 19.10 8.17 91.17
C ASN A 809 18.31 9.44 90.82
N ALA A 810 17.04 9.29 90.43
CA ALA A 810 16.14 10.42 90.19
C ALA A 810 15.43 10.87 91.47
N VAL A 811 15.88 11.99 92.05
CA VAL A 811 15.17 12.66 93.16
C VAL A 811 14.08 13.56 92.57
N VAL A 812 12.83 13.11 92.63
CA VAL A 812 11.68 13.90 92.17
C VAL A 812 11.19 14.80 93.30
N THR A 813 11.69 16.03 93.33
CA THR A 813 11.11 17.09 94.17
C THR A 813 9.86 17.65 93.49
N LEU A 814 8.69 17.37 94.05
CA LEU A 814 7.48 18.12 93.74
C LEU A 814 7.58 19.51 94.38
N ILE A 815 7.31 20.56 93.61
CA ILE A 815 7.29 21.97 94.00
C ILE A 815 5.91 22.52 93.66
#